data_AF-A0AA35WYE6-F1
#
_entry.id   AF-A0AA35WYE6-F1
#
_cell.length_a   1.000
_cell.length_b   1.000
_cell.length_c   1.000
_cell.angle_alpha   90.00
_cell.angle_beta   90.00
_cell.angle_gamma   90.00
#
_symmetry.space_group_name_H-M   'P 1'
#
loop_
_entity.id
_entity.type
_entity.pdbx_description
1 polymer ?
#
loop_
_entity_poly.entity_id
_entity_poly.type
_entity_poly.pdbx_seq_one_letter_code
_entity_poly.pdbx_strand_id
1 'polypeptide(L)'
;MPGAITPVDGGTITSVRGFKAGGTYAGIKTYSDDKMDVGMLLSDTPCAAAGVFTKSSIVSPSVTVNRETLAGGQSIRGLVVNSGIANAGVGEQGYIDAKEMAVVASGALGVKAEELLVFSTGIIGVELPMTLIRSGVEQIELSGSGGNPLARAMMTTDTHPKEVAVTVDIGGTEVRIGGVAKGSGMIHPNMATMLCFVATDAAIDQGLLRSMLPDVADYSLNMLTVDGDSSTNDSLVVLANGTAGNATITAGTPEADAFRAGLLECCVQLTRMLARDGEGATHLLVVEVAGARTSEDARVAARTIASSLLVKSAVYGADPNWGRLLAALGRSQAEAVEEKIDLFINGVCIMEAGKPIPFHRDAVVALMRGDEVTFHSNNRSDTLSIVVKIGGSTLGSHDTTLVDLVKLQQEGTEVVVVHGGGNVISRWMQRQGIAPQFVGGLRVTDAESLEIVVAVLGGLINKELVSLMEQLGGKCIGLSGIDNRMLTCGIANPELGYVGEIQSVDTGPIRALLDSGYIPMIAPLGVHKFDGSENAGKPLNINGDTVAGELARELQADRLVFLTDVAGVMDSGGRVISRLDQRRANMLLNSGVAGGGMIPKLQACLRGLEGGAVADIIDGRHPNALVDCLQGRNTGTTITPAPRGR
;
A
#
# COMPACT_ATOMS: atom_id res chain seq x y z
N MET A 1 7.86 9.58 -9.52
CA MET A 1 7.05 8.38 -9.23
C MET A 1 7.83 7.19 -9.73
N PRO A 2 7.82 6.04 -9.01
CA PRO A 2 8.36 4.80 -9.58
C PRO A 2 7.68 4.53 -10.92
N GLY A 3 8.44 4.09 -11.92
CA GLY A 3 7.92 3.77 -13.25
C GLY A 3 6.78 2.76 -13.18
N ALA A 4 5.89 2.76 -14.17
CA ALA A 4 4.80 1.79 -14.22
C ALA A 4 5.36 0.36 -14.21
N ILE A 5 4.96 -0.45 -13.22
CA ILE A 5 5.32 -1.87 -13.12
C ILE A 5 4.27 -2.64 -13.91
N THR A 6 4.71 -3.41 -14.92
CA THR A 6 3.79 -4.19 -15.77
C THR A 6 4.09 -5.68 -15.66
N PRO A 7 3.11 -6.54 -15.30
CA PRO A 7 3.29 -7.99 -15.28
C PRO A 7 3.64 -8.55 -16.67
N VAL A 8 4.49 -9.57 -16.70
CA VAL A 8 4.76 -10.37 -17.90
C VAL A 8 3.93 -11.64 -17.81
N ASP A 9 2.92 -11.76 -18.68
CA ASP A 9 2.04 -12.94 -18.70
C ASP A 9 2.83 -14.23 -18.99
N GLY A 10 2.61 -15.27 -18.19
CA GLY A 10 3.41 -16.50 -18.21
C GLY A 10 4.91 -16.30 -17.94
N GLY A 11 5.29 -15.17 -17.35
CA GLY A 11 6.68 -14.81 -17.10
C GLY A 11 7.38 -15.72 -16.09
N THR A 12 8.65 -15.99 -16.34
CA THR A 12 9.53 -16.84 -15.52
C THR A 12 10.87 -16.14 -15.26
N ILE A 13 11.73 -16.75 -14.44
CA ILE A 13 13.09 -16.25 -14.20
C ILE A 13 13.93 -16.10 -15.48
N THR A 14 13.65 -16.87 -16.55
CA THR A 14 14.35 -16.77 -17.85
C THR A 14 13.66 -15.87 -18.86
N SER A 15 12.54 -15.22 -18.48
CA SER A 15 11.98 -14.11 -19.26
C SER A 15 12.89 -12.86 -19.26
N VAL A 16 13.86 -12.85 -18.34
CA VAL A 16 14.94 -11.86 -18.21
C VAL A 16 16.02 -12.13 -19.25
N ARG A 17 16.47 -11.06 -19.94
CA ARG A 17 17.47 -11.16 -21.00
C ARG A 17 18.80 -11.70 -20.44
N GLY A 18 19.48 -12.53 -21.21
CA GLY A 18 20.79 -13.08 -20.83
C GLY A 18 20.76 -14.16 -19.74
N PHE A 19 19.60 -14.71 -19.37
CA PHE A 19 19.51 -15.87 -18.47
C PHE A 19 19.03 -17.12 -19.20
N LYS A 20 19.62 -18.27 -18.84
CA LYS A 20 19.23 -19.60 -19.27
C LYS A 20 19.08 -20.49 -18.05
N ALA A 21 18.11 -21.39 -18.07
CA ALA A 21 17.88 -22.32 -16.98
C ALA A 21 17.54 -23.70 -17.53
N GLY A 22 17.53 -24.70 -16.65
CA GLY A 22 17.16 -26.07 -16.96
C GLY A 22 17.02 -26.90 -15.69
N GLY A 23 16.41 -28.06 -15.82
CA GLY A 23 16.23 -29.01 -14.73
C GLY A 23 16.09 -30.43 -15.25
N THR A 24 16.50 -31.40 -14.43
CA THR A 24 16.40 -32.83 -14.75
C THR A 24 16.00 -33.63 -13.52
N TYR A 25 15.67 -34.90 -13.74
CA TYR A 25 15.52 -35.90 -12.71
C TYR A 25 16.80 -36.74 -12.57
N ALA A 26 17.55 -36.51 -11.50
CA ALA A 26 18.75 -37.24 -11.13
C ALA A 26 18.47 -38.47 -10.24
N GLY A 27 17.28 -38.60 -9.66
CA GLY A 27 16.93 -39.75 -8.81
C GLY A 27 17.07 -39.51 -7.31
N ILE A 28 17.16 -38.26 -6.87
CA ILE A 28 17.22 -37.84 -5.47
C ILE A 28 15.83 -37.95 -4.83
N LYS A 29 14.77 -37.54 -5.54
CA LYS A 29 13.38 -37.69 -5.08
C LYS A 29 12.81 -39.02 -5.55
N THR A 30 12.29 -39.84 -4.63
CA THR A 30 11.69 -41.15 -4.97
C THR A 30 10.16 -41.13 -5.13
N TYR A 31 9.49 -40.01 -4.80
CA TYR A 31 8.03 -39.89 -4.80
C TYR A 31 7.59 -38.60 -5.52
N SER A 32 7.07 -38.69 -6.75
CA SER A 32 6.21 -37.69 -7.41
C SER A 32 5.91 -38.05 -8.86
N ASP A 33 4.80 -37.53 -9.39
CA ASP A 33 4.46 -37.60 -10.82
C ASP A 33 5.38 -36.71 -11.68
N ASP A 34 5.99 -35.68 -11.08
CA ASP A 34 6.94 -34.77 -11.69
C ASP A 34 8.33 -34.88 -11.05
N LYS A 35 9.20 -35.62 -11.73
CA LYS A 35 10.39 -36.18 -11.10
C LYS A 35 11.57 -35.22 -11.00
N MET A 36 11.56 -34.03 -11.59
CA MET A 36 12.77 -33.18 -11.60
C MET A 36 13.27 -32.83 -10.19
N ASP A 37 14.57 -32.94 -9.95
CA ASP A 37 15.17 -32.78 -8.62
C ASP A 37 16.58 -32.13 -8.60
N VAL A 38 17.13 -31.79 -9.77
CA VAL A 38 18.35 -30.97 -9.91
C VAL A 38 18.12 -29.91 -10.99
N GLY A 39 18.43 -28.66 -10.68
CA GLY A 39 18.24 -27.52 -11.59
C GLY A 39 19.44 -26.57 -11.60
N MET A 40 19.60 -25.85 -12.71
CA MET A 40 20.66 -24.84 -12.88
C MET A 40 20.10 -23.55 -13.51
N LEU A 41 20.71 -22.43 -13.14
CA LEU A 41 20.50 -21.11 -13.75
C LEU A 41 21.87 -20.53 -14.11
N LEU A 42 21.99 -19.99 -15.32
CA LEU A 42 23.20 -19.35 -15.81
C LEU A 42 22.86 -18.00 -16.44
N SER A 43 23.59 -16.98 -16.05
CA SER A 43 23.68 -15.70 -16.73
C SER A 43 24.78 -15.75 -17.80
N ASP A 44 24.52 -15.19 -18.98
CA ASP A 44 25.50 -15.04 -20.06
C ASP A 44 26.61 -14.03 -19.69
N THR A 45 26.32 -13.09 -18.77
CA THR A 45 27.27 -12.07 -18.28
C THR A 45 27.45 -12.13 -16.75
N PRO A 46 28.57 -11.63 -16.20
CA PRO A 46 28.75 -11.45 -14.76
C PRO A 46 27.63 -10.64 -14.12
N CYS A 47 27.15 -11.06 -12.94
CA CYS A 47 26.07 -10.38 -12.23
C CYS A 47 26.58 -9.57 -11.03
N ALA A 48 25.93 -8.43 -10.78
CA ALA A 48 25.82 -7.94 -9.41
C ALA A 48 24.87 -8.89 -8.65
N ALA A 49 25.26 -9.32 -7.46
CA ALA A 49 24.55 -10.36 -6.73
C ALA A 49 24.37 -10.01 -5.24
N ALA A 50 23.19 -10.25 -4.70
CA ALA A 50 22.93 -10.10 -3.28
C ALA A 50 22.11 -11.28 -2.78
N GLY A 51 22.30 -11.64 -1.51
CA GLY A 51 21.57 -12.73 -0.87
C GLY A 51 21.25 -12.43 0.59
N VAL A 52 20.09 -12.91 1.04
CA VAL A 52 19.63 -12.90 2.42
C VAL A 52 19.39 -14.36 2.81
N PHE A 53 20.04 -14.85 3.88
CA PHE A 53 20.13 -16.29 4.23
C PHE A 53 19.81 -16.61 5.69
N THR A 54 19.09 -17.72 5.97
CA THR A 54 18.44 -18.06 7.26
C THR A 54 19.15 -17.54 8.51
N LYS A 55 18.37 -17.01 9.47
CA LYS A 55 18.86 -16.66 10.82
C LYS A 55 18.77 -17.83 11.81
N SER A 56 18.41 -19.03 11.35
CA SER A 56 18.41 -20.24 12.19
C SER A 56 19.77 -20.43 12.88
N SER A 57 19.76 -20.91 14.12
CA SER A 57 20.98 -21.33 14.82
C SER A 57 21.56 -22.63 14.24
N ILE A 58 20.72 -23.44 13.59
CA ILE A 58 21.12 -24.62 12.83
C ILE A 58 21.05 -24.26 11.34
N VAL A 59 22.21 -24.19 10.69
CA VAL A 59 22.33 -23.70 9.31
C VAL A 59 22.84 -24.82 8.42
N SER A 60 22.22 -25.00 7.24
CA SER A 60 22.74 -25.90 6.21
C SER A 60 24.13 -25.42 5.74
N PRO A 61 25.12 -26.33 5.60
CA PRO A 61 26.38 -25.98 4.99
C PRO A 61 26.28 -25.32 3.61
N SER A 62 25.24 -25.61 2.81
CA SER A 62 25.00 -24.92 1.53
C SER A 62 24.81 -23.41 1.71
N VAL A 63 24.12 -22.98 2.78
CA VAL A 63 23.98 -21.56 3.14
C VAL A 63 25.32 -20.95 3.55
N THR A 64 26.14 -21.69 4.32
CA THR A 64 27.47 -21.23 4.72
C THR A 64 28.37 -21.00 3.49
N VAL A 65 28.39 -21.96 2.55
CA VAL A 65 29.15 -21.84 1.29
C VAL A 65 28.67 -20.64 0.46
N ASN A 66 27.37 -20.37 0.38
CA ASN A 66 26.85 -19.21 -0.35
C ASN A 66 27.27 -17.88 0.28
N ARG A 67 27.26 -17.79 1.62
CA ARG A 67 27.74 -16.58 2.32
C ARG A 67 29.21 -16.32 2.06
N GLU A 68 30.04 -17.37 2.09
CA GLU A 68 31.46 -17.28 1.76
C GLU A 68 31.67 -16.86 0.30
N THR A 69 30.92 -17.45 -0.63
CA THR A 69 31.01 -17.16 -2.08
C THR A 69 30.66 -15.71 -2.37
N LEU A 70 29.55 -15.20 -1.81
CA LEU A 70 29.17 -13.78 -1.97
C LEU A 70 30.14 -12.82 -1.27
N ALA A 71 30.77 -13.23 -0.17
CA ALA A 71 31.76 -12.41 0.53
C ALA A 71 33.12 -12.37 -0.19
N GLY A 72 33.44 -13.37 -1.01
CA GLY A 72 34.70 -13.46 -1.75
C GLY A 72 34.90 -12.36 -2.80
N GLY A 73 33.82 -11.69 -3.23
CA GLY A 73 33.86 -10.55 -4.15
C GLY A 73 34.01 -10.93 -5.63
N GLN A 74 34.02 -12.22 -5.96
CA GLN A 74 33.91 -12.69 -7.34
C GLN A 74 32.51 -12.37 -7.90
N SER A 75 32.43 -12.09 -9.20
CA SER A 75 31.14 -11.91 -9.86
C SER A 75 30.41 -13.25 -9.98
N ILE A 76 29.16 -13.28 -9.56
CA ILE A 76 28.33 -14.49 -9.65
C ILE A 76 27.78 -14.61 -11.08
N ARG A 77 27.74 -15.83 -11.61
CA ARG A 77 27.22 -16.16 -12.93
C ARG A 77 25.99 -17.04 -12.89
N GLY A 78 25.70 -17.71 -11.77
CA GLY A 78 24.58 -18.64 -11.73
C GLY A 78 24.42 -19.36 -10.41
N LEU A 79 23.58 -20.40 -10.43
CA LEU A 79 23.35 -21.28 -9.30
C LEU A 79 23.02 -22.71 -9.74
N VAL A 80 23.19 -23.64 -8.82
CA VAL A 80 22.70 -25.02 -8.89
C VAL A 80 21.86 -25.31 -7.66
N VAL A 81 20.75 -26.03 -7.85
CA VAL A 81 19.81 -26.38 -6.79
C VAL A 81 19.45 -27.85 -6.86
N ASN A 82 19.38 -28.53 -5.72
CA ASN A 82 18.79 -29.85 -5.60
C ASN A 82 17.55 -29.82 -4.68
N SER A 83 16.58 -30.69 -4.96
CA SER A 83 15.46 -30.98 -4.07
C SER A 83 15.46 -32.44 -3.62
N GLY A 84 14.78 -32.72 -2.50
CA GLY A 84 14.70 -34.03 -1.86
C GLY A 84 15.60 -34.16 -0.62
N ILE A 85 16.76 -33.51 -0.60
CA ILE A 85 17.71 -33.52 0.52
C ILE A 85 18.18 -32.10 0.81
N ALA A 86 18.03 -31.65 2.06
CA ALA A 86 18.35 -30.29 2.48
C ALA A 86 19.84 -30.03 2.69
N ASN A 87 20.67 -31.08 2.74
CA ASN A 87 22.07 -30.97 3.13
C ASN A 87 22.22 -30.19 4.44
N ALA A 88 21.54 -30.65 5.49
CA ALA A 88 21.56 -30.02 6.80
C ALA A 88 21.64 -31.11 7.87
N GLY A 89 22.32 -30.85 8.98
CA GLY A 89 22.47 -31.83 10.07
C GLY A 89 23.36 -33.05 9.73
N VAL A 90 24.26 -32.92 8.75
CA VAL A 90 25.15 -34.01 8.27
C VAL A 90 26.63 -33.78 8.60
N GLY A 91 26.93 -32.86 9.51
CA GLY A 91 28.30 -32.56 9.92
C GLY A 91 29.16 -31.93 8.82
N GLU A 92 30.48 -32.18 8.88
CA GLU A 92 31.48 -31.62 7.95
C GLU A 92 31.24 -32.06 6.50
N GLN A 93 30.71 -33.28 6.30
CA GLN A 93 30.43 -33.83 4.97
C GLN A 93 29.53 -32.91 4.15
N GLY A 94 28.52 -32.29 4.77
CA GLY A 94 27.62 -31.40 4.03
C GLY A 94 28.31 -30.16 3.45
N TYR A 95 29.36 -29.67 4.09
CA TYR A 95 30.16 -28.56 3.55
C TYR A 95 31.03 -29.01 2.37
N ILE A 96 31.59 -30.21 2.46
CA ILE A 96 32.35 -30.85 1.37
C ILE A 96 31.43 -31.06 0.16
N ASP A 97 30.25 -31.65 0.37
CA ASP A 97 29.26 -31.93 -0.67
C ASP A 97 28.77 -30.64 -1.35
N ALA A 98 28.50 -29.58 -0.57
CA ALA A 98 28.08 -28.29 -1.11
C ALA A 98 29.15 -27.68 -2.02
N LYS A 99 30.43 -27.72 -1.62
CA LYS A 99 31.54 -27.25 -2.48
C LYS A 99 31.73 -28.13 -3.71
N GLU A 100 31.61 -29.44 -3.54
CA GLU A 100 31.72 -30.38 -4.66
C GLU A 100 30.59 -30.18 -5.68
N MET A 101 29.37 -29.92 -5.23
CA MET A 101 28.24 -29.58 -6.10
C MET A 101 28.49 -28.31 -6.91
N ALA A 102 29.11 -27.28 -6.32
CA ALA A 102 29.54 -26.09 -7.05
C ALA A 102 30.58 -26.43 -8.14
N VAL A 103 31.57 -27.26 -7.82
CA VAL A 103 32.61 -27.69 -8.77
C VAL A 103 32.00 -28.47 -9.94
N VAL A 104 31.12 -29.44 -9.64
CA VAL A 104 30.43 -30.25 -10.65
C VAL A 104 29.59 -29.38 -11.58
N ALA A 105 28.77 -28.47 -11.03
CA ALA A 105 27.98 -27.54 -11.83
C ALA A 105 28.87 -26.59 -12.66
N SER A 106 29.97 -26.11 -12.10
CA SER A 106 30.89 -25.20 -12.81
C SER A 106 31.50 -25.83 -14.06
N GLY A 107 31.84 -27.12 -14.00
CA GLY A 107 32.34 -27.87 -15.15
C GLY A 107 31.32 -27.97 -16.29
N ALA A 108 30.05 -28.24 -15.96
CA ALA A 108 28.98 -28.30 -16.96
C ALA A 108 28.60 -26.93 -17.54
N LEU A 109 28.70 -25.88 -16.73
CA LEU A 109 28.34 -24.51 -17.11
C LEU A 109 29.50 -23.75 -17.79
N GLY A 110 30.73 -24.26 -17.73
CA GLY A 110 31.91 -23.60 -18.28
C GLY A 110 32.31 -22.32 -17.53
N VAL A 111 32.05 -22.28 -16.22
CA VAL A 111 32.40 -21.15 -15.31
C VAL A 111 33.28 -21.65 -14.17
N LYS A 112 33.75 -20.76 -13.30
CA LYS A 112 34.47 -21.16 -12.08
C LYS A 112 33.50 -21.51 -10.95
N ALA A 113 33.91 -22.39 -10.05
CA ALA A 113 33.08 -22.79 -8.90
C ALA A 113 32.73 -21.60 -8.00
N GLU A 114 33.64 -20.63 -7.85
CA GLU A 114 33.42 -19.41 -7.05
C GLU A 114 32.45 -18.42 -7.71
N GLU A 115 32.04 -18.66 -8.95
CA GLU A 115 31.01 -17.87 -9.66
C GLU A 115 29.60 -18.48 -9.51
N LEU A 116 29.45 -19.57 -8.74
CA LEU A 116 28.18 -20.28 -8.58
C LEU A 116 27.72 -20.36 -7.12
N LEU A 117 26.42 -20.20 -6.93
CA LEU A 117 25.75 -20.45 -5.65
C LEU A 117 25.13 -21.85 -5.64
N VAL A 118 25.06 -22.46 -4.46
CA VAL A 118 24.57 -23.84 -4.26
C VAL A 118 23.40 -23.88 -3.31
N PHE A 119 22.32 -24.57 -3.68
CA PHE A 119 21.12 -24.63 -2.87
C PHE A 119 20.61 -26.07 -2.73
N SER A 120 20.09 -26.37 -1.55
CA SER A 120 19.59 -27.70 -1.21
C SER A 120 18.30 -27.54 -0.42
N THR A 121 17.32 -28.43 -0.63
CA THR A 121 16.05 -28.44 0.09
C THR A 121 15.48 -29.85 0.18
N GLY A 122 14.81 -30.18 1.28
CA GLY A 122 14.20 -31.50 1.50
C GLY A 122 14.53 -32.06 2.88
N ILE A 123 14.82 -33.36 2.95
CA ILE A 123 15.03 -34.08 4.21
C ILE A 123 16.34 -33.61 4.88
N ILE A 124 16.28 -33.37 6.20
CA ILE A 124 17.43 -33.06 7.07
C ILE A 124 18.07 -34.38 7.57
N GLY A 125 19.38 -34.40 7.73
CA GLY A 125 20.13 -35.53 8.30
C GLY A 125 20.53 -36.61 7.30
N VAL A 126 20.47 -36.31 5.99
CA VAL A 126 20.86 -37.22 4.90
C VAL A 126 21.91 -36.53 4.03
N GLU A 127 23.02 -37.21 3.77
CA GLU A 127 24.10 -36.73 2.90
C GLU A 127 23.64 -36.59 1.45
N LEU A 128 24.26 -35.68 0.70
CA LEU A 128 23.89 -35.51 -0.71
C LEU A 128 24.37 -36.73 -1.52
N PRO A 129 23.53 -37.32 -2.39
CA PRO A 129 23.94 -38.42 -3.25
C PRO A 129 24.75 -37.88 -4.42
N MET A 130 26.01 -37.50 -4.17
CA MET A 130 26.85 -36.76 -5.12
C MET A 130 27.06 -37.48 -6.46
N THR A 131 26.99 -38.82 -6.48
CA THR A 131 27.00 -39.61 -7.73
C THR A 131 25.77 -39.32 -8.61
N LEU A 132 24.58 -39.20 -8.02
CA LEU A 132 23.37 -38.84 -8.74
C LEU A 132 23.41 -37.39 -9.21
N ILE A 133 23.87 -36.48 -8.35
CA ILE A 133 24.02 -35.05 -8.69
C ILE A 133 24.96 -34.87 -9.90
N ARG A 134 26.11 -35.55 -9.93
CA ARG A 134 27.02 -35.53 -11.09
C ARG A 134 26.32 -35.96 -12.38
N SER A 135 25.68 -37.13 -12.36
CA SER A 135 24.95 -37.65 -13.51
C SER A 135 23.81 -36.72 -13.96
N GLY A 136 23.09 -36.13 -12.99
CA GLY A 136 22.01 -35.20 -13.25
C GLY A 136 22.51 -33.91 -13.90
N VAL A 137 23.55 -33.29 -13.34
CA VAL A 137 24.12 -32.04 -13.87
C VAL A 137 24.54 -32.19 -15.35
N GLU A 138 25.12 -33.32 -15.74
CA GLU A 138 25.50 -33.61 -17.13
C GLU A 138 24.31 -33.70 -18.09
N GLN A 139 23.11 -33.98 -17.60
CA GLN A 139 21.89 -34.14 -18.40
C GLN A 139 21.06 -32.86 -18.53
N ILE A 140 21.42 -31.78 -17.83
CA ILE A 140 20.63 -30.54 -17.84
C ILE A 140 20.92 -29.76 -19.12
N GLU A 141 19.90 -29.59 -19.95
CA GLU A 141 19.93 -28.69 -21.10
C GLU A 141 19.46 -27.29 -20.69
N LEU A 142 20.36 -26.30 -20.82
CA LEU A 142 20.04 -24.90 -20.55
C LEU A 142 19.37 -24.23 -21.75
N SER A 143 18.26 -23.54 -21.51
CA SER A 143 17.57 -22.75 -22.53
C SER A 143 16.96 -21.47 -21.97
N GLY A 144 16.67 -20.51 -22.85
CA GLY A 144 15.92 -19.29 -22.50
C GLY A 144 14.46 -19.56 -22.12
N SER A 145 13.95 -20.77 -22.35
CA SER A 145 12.62 -21.22 -21.91
C SER A 145 12.69 -22.15 -20.69
N GLY A 146 13.87 -22.39 -20.13
CA GLY A 146 14.07 -23.40 -19.09
C GLY A 146 13.76 -22.94 -17.65
N GLY A 147 13.04 -21.81 -17.49
CA GLY A 147 12.64 -21.31 -16.18
C GLY A 147 11.73 -22.29 -15.44
N ASN A 148 10.73 -22.83 -16.14
CA ASN A 148 9.80 -23.79 -15.56
C ASN A 148 10.46 -25.13 -15.16
N PRO A 149 11.33 -25.73 -15.98
CA PRO A 149 12.15 -26.87 -15.54
C PRO A 149 12.96 -26.61 -14.26
N LEU A 150 13.57 -25.43 -14.10
CA LEU A 150 14.25 -25.05 -12.87
C LEU A 150 13.28 -24.96 -11.68
N ALA A 151 12.12 -24.32 -11.88
CA ALA A 151 11.07 -24.22 -10.86
C ALA A 151 10.61 -25.60 -10.38
N ARG A 152 10.38 -26.53 -11.30
CA ARG A 152 9.99 -27.92 -11.00
C ARG A 152 11.10 -28.68 -10.26
N ALA A 153 12.35 -28.49 -10.66
CA ALA A 153 13.51 -29.15 -10.05
C ALA A 153 13.73 -28.79 -8.58
N MET A 154 13.34 -27.58 -8.16
CA MET A 154 13.52 -27.13 -6.77
C MET A 154 12.33 -27.45 -5.85
N MET A 155 11.16 -27.84 -6.38
CA MET A 155 9.96 -28.17 -5.60
C MET A 155 10.14 -29.41 -4.70
N THR A 156 9.49 -29.40 -3.53
CA THR A 156 9.41 -30.57 -2.63
C THR A 156 7.97 -31.02 -2.40
N THR A 157 7.29 -30.37 -1.46
CA THR A 157 5.90 -30.62 -1.06
C THR A 157 4.95 -29.60 -1.69
N ASP A 158 5.51 -28.72 -2.53
CA ASP A 158 4.78 -27.79 -3.38
C ASP A 158 3.80 -28.53 -4.29
N THR A 159 2.60 -28.00 -4.51
CA THR A 159 1.63 -28.62 -5.44
C THR A 159 1.78 -28.10 -6.87
N HIS A 160 2.41 -26.94 -7.05
CA HIS A 160 2.67 -26.32 -8.35
C HIS A 160 3.88 -25.38 -8.34
N PRO A 161 4.52 -25.14 -9.52
CA PRO A 161 5.60 -24.17 -9.66
C PRO A 161 5.13 -22.73 -9.37
N LYS A 162 6.03 -21.92 -8.80
CA LYS A 162 5.77 -20.50 -8.45
C LYS A 162 6.75 -19.62 -9.19
N GLU A 163 6.26 -18.98 -10.24
CA GLU A 163 7.05 -18.21 -11.19
C GLU A 163 6.37 -16.87 -11.45
N VAL A 164 7.15 -15.81 -11.60
CA VAL A 164 6.66 -14.48 -11.94
C VAL A 164 7.70 -13.74 -12.77
N ALA A 165 7.26 -12.81 -13.61
CA ALA A 165 8.12 -11.73 -14.08
C ALA A 165 7.33 -10.42 -14.24
N VAL A 166 8.04 -9.31 -14.05
CA VAL A 166 7.54 -7.95 -14.21
C VAL A 166 8.53 -7.13 -15.04
N THR A 167 8.02 -6.07 -15.66
CA THR A 167 8.82 -5.03 -16.33
C THR A 167 8.70 -3.72 -15.59
N VAL A 168 9.78 -2.93 -15.60
CA VAL A 168 9.85 -1.59 -15.01
C VAL A 168 10.62 -0.68 -15.96
N ASP A 169 10.11 0.53 -16.16
CA ASP A 169 10.87 1.59 -16.85
C ASP A 169 11.93 2.18 -15.93
N ILE A 170 13.20 2.08 -16.34
CA ILE A 170 14.35 2.65 -15.65
C ILE A 170 15.03 3.64 -16.60
N GLY A 171 14.76 4.93 -16.42
CA GLY A 171 15.32 5.99 -17.25
C GLY A 171 14.99 5.84 -18.74
N GLY A 172 13.76 5.42 -19.08
CA GLY A 172 13.32 5.18 -20.45
C GLY A 172 13.75 3.83 -21.04
N THR A 173 14.35 2.95 -20.23
CA THR A 173 14.73 1.59 -20.63
C THR A 173 13.87 0.56 -19.91
N GLU A 174 13.23 -0.35 -20.67
CA GLU A 174 12.50 -1.48 -20.10
C GLU A 174 13.48 -2.51 -19.51
N VAL A 175 13.47 -2.59 -18.18
CA VAL A 175 14.15 -3.60 -17.37
C VAL A 175 13.16 -4.68 -16.97
N ARG A 176 13.61 -5.94 -16.95
CA ARG A 176 12.84 -7.11 -16.51
C ARG A 176 13.37 -7.63 -15.18
N ILE A 177 12.45 -8.03 -14.32
CA ILE A 177 12.72 -8.72 -13.07
C ILE A 177 11.87 -9.99 -13.08
N GLY A 178 12.50 -11.15 -13.06
CA GLY A 178 11.84 -12.45 -13.07
C GLY A 178 12.28 -13.28 -11.89
N GLY A 179 11.38 -14.06 -11.30
CA GLY A 179 11.69 -14.83 -10.12
C GLY A 179 11.00 -16.19 -10.08
N VAL A 180 11.58 -17.07 -9.28
CA VAL A 180 11.06 -18.40 -8.98
C VAL A 180 11.21 -18.66 -7.49
N ALA A 181 10.20 -19.26 -6.88
CA ALA A 181 10.24 -19.65 -5.48
C ALA A 181 9.73 -21.06 -5.25
N LYS A 182 10.15 -21.67 -4.14
CA LYS A 182 9.62 -22.96 -3.66
C LYS A 182 9.45 -22.93 -2.16
N GLY A 183 8.52 -23.74 -1.68
CA GLY A 183 8.13 -23.88 -0.28
C GLY A 183 6.61 -23.93 -0.16
N SER A 184 6.12 -24.94 0.54
CA SER A 184 4.73 -25.06 0.99
C SER A 184 4.62 -25.34 2.49
N GLY A 185 5.69 -25.86 3.12
CA GLY A 185 5.73 -26.18 4.55
C GLY A 185 7.07 -25.87 5.19
N MET A 186 7.09 -25.95 6.52
CA MET A 186 8.10 -25.43 7.42
C MET A 186 8.27 -23.92 7.24
N ILE A 187 7.24 -23.10 6.95
CA ILE A 187 7.42 -21.67 6.60
C ILE A 187 7.06 -20.69 7.71
N HIS A 188 8.09 -20.08 8.33
CA HIS A 188 7.96 -18.92 9.21
C HIS A 188 9.23 -18.06 9.23
N PRO A 189 9.41 -17.17 8.25
CA PRO A 189 10.53 -16.26 8.21
C PRO A 189 10.80 -15.45 9.48
N ASN A 190 11.99 -15.56 10.05
CA ASN A 190 12.78 -14.35 10.35
C ASN A 190 13.92 -14.21 9.33
N MET A 191 13.80 -14.97 8.24
CA MET A 191 14.01 -14.59 6.84
C MET A 191 13.73 -15.70 5.78
N ALA A 192 12.87 -16.68 6.10
CA ALA A 192 11.87 -17.37 5.26
C ALA A 192 12.20 -18.77 4.76
N THR A 193 11.49 -19.79 5.22
CA THR A 193 11.64 -21.16 4.69
C THR A 193 11.14 -21.30 3.28
N MET A 194 12.08 -21.10 2.39
CA MET A 194 11.90 -21.21 0.97
C MET A 194 13.28 -21.12 0.33
N LEU A 195 13.30 -21.42 -0.95
CA LEU A 195 14.33 -20.92 -1.83
C LEU A 195 13.64 -19.96 -2.79
N CYS A 196 14.14 -18.73 -2.90
CA CYS A 196 13.62 -17.72 -3.82
C CYS A 196 14.79 -17.13 -4.61
N PHE A 197 14.73 -17.27 -5.93
CA PHE A 197 15.74 -16.77 -6.85
C PHE A 197 15.10 -15.73 -7.73
N VAL A 198 15.75 -14.58 -7.86
CA VAL A 198 15.32 -13.47 -8.71
C VAL A 198 16.46 -13.14 -9.67
N ALA A 199 16.14 -13.01 -10.95
CA ALA A 199 17.02 -12.54 -11.99
C ALA A 199 16.54 -11.16 -12.49
N THR A 200 17.47 -10.32 -12.90
CA THR A 200 17.15 -9.06 -13.60
C THR A 200 18.21 -8.71 -14.62
N ASP A 201 17.80 -8.05 -15.69
CA ASP A 201 18.70 -7.52 -16.72
C ASP A 201 19.15 -6.08 -16.41
N ALA A 202 18.74 -5.52 -15.26
CA ALA A 202 19.17 -4.21 -14.81
C ALA A 202 20.69 -4.11 -14.62
N ALA A 203 21.29 -3.02 -15.10
CA ALA A 203 22.59 -2.58 -14.65
C ALA A 203 22.42 -1.84 -13.31
N ILE A 204 22.96 -2.37 -12.22
CA ILE A 204 22.83 -1.81 -10.86
C ILE A 204 24.15 -1.89 -10.10
N ASP A 205 24.41 -0.89 -9.26
CA ASP A 205 25.53 -0.91 -8.33
C ASP A 205 25.42 -2.07 -7.32
N GLN A 206 26.52 -2.77 -7.11
CA GLN A 206 26.61 -3.93 -6.21
C GLN A 206 26.36 -3.56 -4.74
N GLY A 207 26.82 -2.39 -4.31
CA GLY A 207 26.61 -1.88 -2.94
C GLY A 207 25.14 -1.58 -2.69
N LEU A 208 24.50 -0.88 -3.64
CA LEU A 208 23.07 -0.57 -3.60
C LEU A 208 22.21 -1.84 -3.53
N LEU A 209 22.44 -2.81 -4.44
CA LEU A 209 21.66 -4.06 -4.45
C LEU A 209 21.78 -4.80 -3.11
N ARG A 210 22.99 -4.85 -2.55
CA ARG A 210 23.25 -5.49 -1.25
C ARG A 210 22.56 -4.78 -0.09
N SER A 211 22.49 -3.45 -0.07
CA SER A 211 21.79 -2.70 0.98
C SER A 211 20.27 -2.70 0.82
N MET A 212 19.77 -2.84 -0.41
CA MET A 212 18.33 -2.79 -0.73
C MET A 212 17.62 -4.11 -0.40
N LEU A 213 18.29 -5.25 -0.60
CA LEU A 213 17.66 -6.57 -0.52
C LEU A 213 17.07 -6.92 0.87
N PRO A 214 17.70 -6.59 2.01
CA PRO A 214 17.11 -6.85 3.33
C PRO A 214 15.74 -6.19 3.52
N ASP A 215 15.61 -4.92 3.14
CA ASP A 215 14.34 -4.20 3.22
C ASP A 215 13.28 -4.86 2.33
N VAL A 216 13.63 -5.22 1.09
CA VAL A 216 12.71 -5.91 0.19
C VAL A 216 12.23 -7.23 0.81
N ALA A 217 13.12 -8.01 1.42
CA ALA A 217 12.76 -9.24 2.10
C ALA A 217 11.83 -8.96 3.29
N ASP A 218 12.11 -7.92 4.10
CA ASP A 218 11.31 -7.52 5.25
C ASP A 218 9.86 -7.12 4.90
N TYR A 219 9.67 -6.47 3.74
CA TYR A 219 8.34 -6.06 3.25
C TYR A 219 7.64 -7.12 2.38
N SER A 220 8.24 -8.29 2.15
CA SER A 220 7.65 -9.35 1.33
C SER A 220 7.74 -10.72 2.00
N LEU A 221 8.78 -11.50 1.69
CA LEU A 221 8.94 -12.87 2.14
C LEU A 221 8.95 -12.98 3.66
N ASN A 222 9.47 -11.98 4.38
CA ASN A 222 9.52 -12.03 5.84
C ASN A 222 8.17 -11.79 6.53
N MET A 223 7.15 -11.40 5.78
CA MET A 223 5.76 -11.30 6.24
C MET A 223 5.01 -12.63 6.11
N LEU A 224 5.54 -13.60 5.37
CA LEU A 224 4.94 -14.90 5.15
C LEU A 224 4.91 -15.76 6.42
N THR A 225 3.87 -16.57 6.60
CA THR A 225 3.87 -17.66 7.58
C THR A 225 2.85 -18.75 7.21
N VAL A 226 3.28 -20.00 7.20
CA VAL A 226 2.43 -21.18 7.01
C VAL A 226 2.21 -21.91 8.34
N ASP A 227 3.27 -22.26 9.07
CA ASP A 227 3.18 -23.17 10.24
C ASP A 227 3.86 -22.65 11.50
N GLY A 228 4.74 -21.64 11.40
CA GLY A 228 5.46 -21.11 12.56
C GLY A 228 6.91 -21.58 12.67
N ASP A 229 7.36 -22.48 11.79
CA ASP A 229 8.71 -23.06 11.83
C ASP A 229 9.66 -22.37 10.84
N SER A 230 10.88 -21.99 11.27
CA SER A 230 11.91 -21.43 10.38
C SER A 230 12.88 -22.53 9.93
N SER A 231 13.28 -22.56 8.65
CA SER A 231 14.15 -23.60 8.10
C SER A 231 15.63 -23.28 8.21
N THR A 232 16.42 -24.34 8.09
CA THR A 232 17.89 -24.33 8.07
C THR A 232 18.46 -23.84 6.73
N ASN A 233 17.63 -23.58 5.71
CA ASN A 233 18.05 -23.37 4.32
C ASN A 233 17.53 -22.07 3.66
N ASP A 234 16.70 -21.29 4.36
CA ASP A 234 16.05 -20.05 3.87
C ASP A 234 17.01 -19.18 3.06
N SER A 235 16.68 -18.92 1.80
CA SER A 235 17.55 -18.15 0.90
C SER A 235 16.79 -17.33 -0.14
N LEU A 236 16.90 -16.01 -0.07
CA LEU A 236 16.55 -15.10 -1.17
C LEU A 236 17.82 -14.63 -1.86
N VAL A 237 17.94 -14.82 -3.18
CA VAL A 237 19.07 -14.32 -3.97
C VAL A 237 18.60 -13.55 -5.20
N VAL A 238 19.25 -12.42 -5.48
CA VAL A 238 19.06 -11.61 -6.69
C VAL A 238 20.34 -11.62 -7.52
N LEU A 239 20.21 -11.91 -8.82
CA LEU A 239 21.29 -11.84 -9.82
C LEU A 239 20.93 -10.79 -10.88
N ALA A 240 21.73 -9.73 -11.00
CA ALA A 240 21.51 -8.63 -11.93
C ALA A 240 22.63 -8.56 -12.99
N ASN A 241 22.32 -8.86 -14.25
CA ASN A 241 23.33 -9.12 -15.28
C ASN A 241 23.65 -7.94 -16.22
N GLY A 242 22.93 -6.82 -16.08
CA GLY A 242 23.21 -5.58 -16.82
C GLY A 242 22.87 -5.58 -18.31
N THR A 243 22.18 -6.60 -18.84
CA THR A 243 21.93 -6.74 -20.28
C THR A 243 20.79 -5.87 -20.83
N ALA A 244 20.04 -5.15 -19.98
CA ALA A 244 18.95 -4.27 -20.41
C ALA A 244 19.43 -3.01 -21.15
N GLY A 245 20.69 -2.60 -20.95
CA GLY A 245 21.26 -1.40 -21.56
C GLY A 245 20.94 -0.08 -20.83
N ASN A 246 20.32 -0.15 -19.64
CA ASN A 246 20.11 1.02 -18.80
C ASN A 246 21.45 1.53 -18.21
N ALA A 247 21.50 2.81 -17.84
CA ALA A 247 22.61 3.33 -17.04
C ALA A 247 22.65 2.65 -15.67
N THR A 248 23.84 2.45 -15.10
CA THR A 248 24.01 1.81 -13.79
C THR A 248 23.20 2.56 -12.73
N ILE A 249 22.24 1.85 -12.12
CA ILE A 249 21.38 2.38 -11.06
C ILE A 249 22.23 2.61 -9.82
N THR A 250 22.16 3.83 -9.26
CA THR A 250 22.94 4.25 -8.09
C THR A 250 22.01 4.80 -7.00
N ALA A 251 22.47 4.79 -5.74
CA ALA A 251 21.66 5.15 -4.59
C ALA A 251 21.15 6.61 -4.66
N GLY A 252 19.95 6.86 -4.13
CA GLY A 252 19.36 8.21 -4.06
C GLY A 252 18.83 8.75 -5.40
N THR A 253 18.67 7.89 -6.40
CA THR A 253 18.11 8.25 -7.72
C THR A 253 16.66 7.76 -7.86
N PRO A 254 15.82 8.42 -8.67
CA PRO A 254 14.47 7.93 -9.00
C PRO A 254 14.48 6.51 -9.60
N GLU A 255 15.53 6.17 -10.35
CA GLU A 255 15.76 4.85 -10.93
C GLU A 255 15.95 3.78 -9.86
N ALA A 256 16.63 4.11 -8.74
CA ALA A 256 16.77 3.19 -7.61
C ALA A 256 15.42 2.91 -6.94
N ASP A 257 14.58 3.92 -6.77
CA ASP A 257 13.23 3.76 -6.21
C ASP A 257 12.33 2.94 -7.12
N ALA A 258 12.39 3.18 -8.44
CA ALA A 258 11.66 2.41 -9.44
C ALA A 258 12.09 0.93 -9.45
N PHE A 259 13.40 0.67 -9.45
CA PHE A 259 13.93 -0.70 -9.38
C PHE A 259 13.52 -1.40 -8.09
N ARG A 260 13.63 -0.71 -6.94
CA ARG A 260 13.19 -1.25 -5.64
C ARG A 260 11.72 -1.63 -5.67
N ALA A 261 10.87 -0.79 -6.24
CA ALA A 261 9.43 -1.04 -6.36
C ALA A 261 9.15 -2.29 -7.22
N GLY A 262 9.83 -2.44 -8.37
CA GLY A 262 9.72 -3.64 -9.21
C GLY A 262 10.18 -4.92 -8.53
N LEU A 263 11.33 -4.85 -7.85
CA LEU A 263 11.89 -5.98 -7.11
C LEU A 263 10.97 -6.39 -5.96
N LEU A 264 10.42 -5.43 -5.23
CA LEU A 264 9.44 -5.67 -4.17
C LEU A 264 8.16 -6.31 -4.73
N GLU A 265 7.61 -5.80 -5.83
CA GLU A 265 6.42 -6.36 -6.47
C GLU A 265 6.63 -7.84 -6.88
N CYS A 266 7.77 -8.14 -7.52
CA CYS A 266 8.15 -9.51 -7.86
C CYS A 266 8.17 -10.43 -6.61
N CYS A 267 8.80 -9.97 -5.52
CA CYS A 267 8.86 -10.74 -4.27
C CYS A 267 7.49 -10.88 -3.58
N VAL A 268 6.64 -9.84 -3.61
CA VAL A 268 5.28 -9.88 -3.04
C VAL A 268 4.39 -10.87 -3.79
N GLN A 269 4.46 -10.92 -5.13
CA GLN A 269 3.71 -11.90 -5.92
C GLN A 269 4.14 -13.33 -5.60
N LEU A 270 5.45 -13.61 -5.57
CA LEU A 270 5.97 -14.92 -5.14
C LEU A 270 5.54 -15.25 -3.71
N THR A 271 5.57 -14.29 -2.79
CA THR A 271 5.13 -14.47 -1.40
C THR A 271 3.66 -14.91 -1.32
N ARG A 272 2.78 -14.30 -2.12
CA ARG A 272 1.36 -14.69 -2.18
C ARG A 272 1.17 -16.09 -2.77
N MET A 273 1.96 -16.46 -3.77
CA MET A 273 1.93 -17.83 -4.34
C MET A 273 2.40 -18.88 -3.32
N LEU A 274 3.46 -18.59 -2.56
CA LEU A 274 3.93 -19.45 -1.46
C LEU A 274 2.85 -19.62 -0.38
N ALA A 275 2.19 -18.54 0.03
CA ALA A 275 1.13 -18.58 1.03
C ALA A 275 -0.10 -19.39 0.57
N ARG A 276 -0.49 -19.25 -0.70
CA ARG A 276 -1.61 -19.98 -1.31
C ARG A 276 -1.33 -21.47 -1.42
N ASP A 277 -0.08 -21.84 -1.68
CA ASP A 277 0.36 -23.23 -1.77
C ASP A 277 0.82 -23.81 -0.44
N GLY A 278 0.45 -23.21 0.70
CA GLY A 278 0.79 -23.76 2.01
C GLY A 278 0.27 -25.20 2.17
N GLU A 279 1.03 -26.07 2.85
CA GLU A 279 0.65 -27.48 3.02
C GLU A 279 -0.72 -27.63 3.67
N GLY A 280 -1.68 -28.19 2.92
CA GLY A 280 -3.07 -28.35 3.35
C GLY A 280 -3.87 -27.04 3.44
N ALA A 281 -3.35 -25.92 2.93
CA ALA A 281 -4.05 -24.65 2.89
C ALA A 281 -5.23 -24.71 1.90
N THR A 282 -6.39 -24.22 2.34
CA THR A 282 -7.58 -24.07 1.49
C THR A 282 -7.92 -22.61 1.20
N HIS A 283 -7.31 -21.67 1.94
CA HIS A 283 -7.55 -20.24 1.83
C HIS A 283 -6.24 -19.48 2.03
N LEU A 284 -6.07 -18.36 1.33
CA LEU A 284 -5.06 -17.36 1.65
C LEU A 284 -5.57 -16.49 2.80
N LEU A 285 -4.82 -16.41 3.90
CA LEU A 285 -5.06 -15.44 4.98
C LEU A 285 -4.19 -14.20 4.77
N VAL A 286 -4.82 -13.04 4.61
CA VAL A 286 -4.17 -11.73 4.60
C VAL A 286 -4.51 -10.99 5.89
N VAL A 287 -3.50 -10.41 6.54
CA VAL A 287 -3.70 -9.59 7.74
C VAL A 287 -3.11 -8.21 7.50
N GLU A 288 -3.96 -7.21 7.65
CA GLU A 288 -3.61 -5.80 7.51
C GLU A 288 -3.80 -5.11 8.86
N VAL A 289 -2.79 -4.35 9.28
CA VAL A 289 -2.83 -3.56 10.52
C VAL A 289 -2.51 -2.11 10.17
N ALA A 290 -3.49 -1.24 10.36
CA ALA A 290 -3.40 0.20 10.18
C ALA A 290 -3.52 0.93 11.53
N GLY A 291 -3.02 2.16 11.60
CA GLY A 291 -3.08 2.99 12.82
C GLY A 291 -2.17 2.52 13.97
N ALA A 292 -1.32 1.52 13.76
CA ALA A 292 -0.31 1.15 14.75
C ALA A 292 0.65 2.33 15.00
N ARG A 293 1.17 2.44 16.22
CA ARG A 293 2.09 3.53 16.62
C ARG A 293 3.34 3.60 15.73
N THR A 294 3.84 2.45 15.29
CA THR A 294 4.98 2.34 14.39
C THR A 294 4.75 1.26 13.34
N SER A 295 5.46 1.33 12.21
CA SER A 295 5.44 0.24 11.20
C SER A 295 5.90 -1.10 11.76
N GLU A 296 6.81 -1.08 12.76
CA GLU A 296 7.25 -2.29 13.45
C GLU A 296 6.13 -2.87 14.33
N ASP A 297 5.39 -2.04 15.05
CA ASP A 297 4.21 -2.48 15.82
C ASP A 297 3.16 -3.12 14.88
N ALA A 298 2.88 -2.49 13.73
CA ALA A 298 1.98 -3.06 12.72
C ALA A 298 2.49 -4.42 12.21
N ARG A 299 3.79 -4.51 11.93
CA ARG A 299 4.44 -5.71 11.41
C ARG A 299 4.34 -6.88 12.39
N VAL A 300 4.70 -6.66 13.66
CA VAL A 300 4.66 -7.72 14.67
C VAL A 300 3.22 -8.12 14.99
N ALA A 301 2.27 -7.16 15.03
CA ALA A 301 0.84 -7.45 15.16
C ALA A 301 0.32 -8.33 14.02
N ALA A 302 0.53 -7.92 12.76
CA ALA A 302 0.07 -8.66 11.59
C ALA A 302 0.66 -10.07 11.54
N ARG A 303 1.97 -10.21 11.77
CA ARG A 303 2.64 -11.52 11.81
C ARG A 303 2.13 -12.40 12.94
N THR A 304 1.86 -11.85 14.12
CA THR A 304 1.32 -12.60 15.27
C THR A 304 -0.08 -13.13 15.00
N ILE A 305 -0.94 -12.32 14.37
CA ILE A 305 -2.28 -12.74 13.97
C ILE A 305 -2.19 -13.83 12.88
N ALA A 306 -1.40 -13.60 11.83
CA ALA A 306 -1.25 -14.55 10.72
C ALA A 306 -0.68 -15.91 11.16
N SER A 307 0.23 -15.93 12.14
CA SER A 307 0.83 -17.15 12.72
C SER A 307 -0.03 -17.83 13.79
N SER A 308 -1.15 -17.22 14.20
CA SER A 308 -2.01 -17.78 15.25
C SER A 308 -2.76 -19.02 14.77
N LEU A 309 -2.50 -20.18 15.36
CA LEU A 309 -3.22 -21.42 15.07
C LEU A 309 -4.72 -21.31 15.33
N LEU A 310 -5.13 -20.53 16.34
CA LEU A 310 -6.56 -20.28 16.60
C LEU A 310 -7.18 -19.44 15.48
N VAL A 311 -6.47 -18.44 14.97
CA VAL A 311 -6.96 -17.62 13.85
C VAL A 311 -7.02 -18.46 12.58
N LYS A 312 -5.97 -19.23 12.26
CA LYS A 312 -5.94 -20.16 11.12
C LYS A 312 -7.07 -21.19 11.16
N SER A 313 -7.34 -21.79 12.32
CA SER A 313 -8.47 -22.71 12.48
C SER A 313 -9.83 -22.04 12.38
N ALA A 314 -9.95 -20.76 12.76
CA ALA A 314 -11.17 -19.99 12.56
C ALA A 314 -11.41 -19.70 11.07
N VAL A 315 -10.36 -19.35 10.32
CA VAL A 315 -10.40 -19.20 8.86
C VAL A 315 -10.83 -20.51 8.21
N TYR A 316 -10.17 -21.62 8.54
CA TYR A 316 -10.51 -22.95 8.01
C TYR A 316 -11.98 -23.36 8.29
N GLY A 317 -12.49 -23.02 9.47
CA GLY A 317 -13.89 -23.28 9.84
C GLY A 317 -14.91 -22.26 9.33
N ALA A 318 -14.47 -21.23 8.58
CA ALA A 318 -15.26 -20.05 8.24
C ALA A 318 -15.99 -19.44 9.46
N ASP A 319 -15.32 -19.39 10.61
CA ASP A 319 -15.84 -18.83 11.86
C ASP A 319 -15.32 -17.39 12.04
N PRO A 320 -16.18 -16.35 11.96
CA PRO A 320 -15.78 -14.95 12.11
C PRO A 320 -15.48 -14.61 13.59
N ASN A 321 -14.38 -15.17 14.10
CA ASN A 321 -14.05 -15.19 15.52
C ASN A 321 -13.14 -14.02 15.91
N TRP A 322 -13.73 -12.84 16.14
CA TRP A 322 -12.99 -11.65 16.59
C TRP A 322 -12.23 -11.87 17.89
N GLY A 323 -12.72 -12.71 18.79
CA GLY A 323 -12.06 -13.01 20.06
C GLY A 323 -10.67 -13.63 19.84
N ARG A 324 -10.53 -14.52 18.85
CA ARG A 324 -9.22 -15.10 18.47
C ARG A 324 -8.29 -14.07 17.82
N LEU A 325 -8.84 -13.10 17.08
CA LEU A 325 -8.07 -11.99 16.51
C LEU A 325 -7.54 -11.06 17.61
N LEU A 326 -8.41 -10.60 18.52
CA LEU A 326 -8.01 -9.77 19.66
C LEU A 326 -7.00 -10.48 20.56
N ALA A 327 -7.20 -11.76 20.85
CA ALA A 327 -6.24 -12.52 21.66
C ALA A 327 -4.87 -12.62 20.99
N ALA A 328 -4.82 -12.76 19.65
CA ALA A 328 -3.57 -12.77 18.90
C ALA A 328 -2.92 -11.37 18.85
N LEU A 329 -3.71 -10.30 18.67
CA LEU A 329 -3.23 -8.93 18.73
C LEU A 329 -2.67 -8.59 20.11
N GLY A 330 -3.39 -8.93 21.19
CA GLY A 330 -2.97 -8.64 22.57
C GLY A 330 -1.69 -9.35 23.01
N ARG A 331 -1.33 -10.49 22.41
CA ARG A 331 -0.04 -11.18 22.68
C ARG A 331 1.10 -10.77 21.74
N SER A 332 0.85 -9.89 20.78
CA SER A 332 1.81 -9.53 19.73
C SER A 332 2.95 -8.64 20.20
N GLN A 333 2.94 -8.13 21.43
CA GLN A 333 3.86 -7.10 21.93
C GLN A 333 3.72 -5.72 21.27
N ALA A 334 2.91 -5.58 20.21
CA ALA A 334 2.54 -4.29 19.67
C ALA A 334 1.71 -3.52 20.70
N GLU A 335 1.92 -2.20 20.79
CA GLU A 335 1.08 -1.36 21.62
C GLU A 335 -0.34 -1.28 21.02
N ALA A 336 -1.33 -1.73 21.78
CA ALA A 336 -2.73 -1.72 21.39
C ALA A 336 -3.58 -1.22 22.56
N VAL A 337 -4.53 -0.34 22.27
CA VAL A 337 -5.52 0.16 23.24
C VAL A 337 -6.86 -0.39 22.80
N GLU A 338 -7.50 -1.20 23.63
CA GLU A 338 -8.69 -1.98 23.25
C GLU A 338 -9.77 -1.10 22.63
N GLU A 339 -10.04 0.04 23.25
CA GLU A 339 -11.09 0.99 22.86
C GLU A 339 -10.87 1.66 21.50
N LYS A 340 -9.67 1.51 20.92
CA LYS A 340 -9.32 2.07 19.62
C LYS A 340 -9.40 1.04 18.50
N ILE A 341 -9.60 -0.24 18.82
CA ILE A 341 -9.52 -1.32 17.84
C ILE A 341 -10.84 -1.45 17.08
N ASP A 342 -10.78 -1.23 15.77
CA ASP A 342 -11.80 -1.66 14.82
C ASP A 342 -11.30 -2.91 14.09
N LEU A 343 -12.18 -3.92 13.94
CA LEU A 343 -11.85 -5.14 13.21
C LEU A 343 -12.84 -5.38 12.07
N PHE A 344 -12.29 -5.74 10.92
CA PHE A 344 -13.02 -6.08 9.73
C PHE A 344 -12.62 -7.47 9.23
N ILE A 345 -13.59 -8.22 8.70
CA ILE A 345 -13.36 -9.46 7.97
C ILE A 345 -13.92 -9.27 6.56
N ASN A 346 -13.07 -9.41 5.54
CA ASN A 346 -13.44 -9.20 4.14
C ASN A 346 -14.22 -7.89 3.92
N GLY A 347 -13.76 -6.80 4.57
CA GLY A 347 -14.38 -5.48 4.51
C GLY A 347 -15.62 -5.27 5.40
N VAL A 348 -16.14 -6.32 6.05
CA VAL A 348 -17.28 -6.21 6.98
C VAL A 348 -16.77 -5.87 8.37
N CYS A 349 -17.17 -4.72 8.91
CA CYS A 349 -16.89 -4.33 10.28
C CYS A 349 -17.62 -5.27 11.26
N ILE A 350 -16.89 -5.92 12.15
CA ILE A 350 -17.44 -6.82 13.17
C ILE A 350 -17.18 -6.34 14.60
N MET A 351 -16.23 -5.42 14.75
CA MET A 351 -15.89 -4.77 16.00
C MET A 351 -15.61 -3.31 15.75
N GLU A 352 -16.12 -2.46 16.65
CA GLU A 352 -15.93 -1.03 16.62
C GLU A 352 -15.56 -0.53 18.02
N ALA A 353 -14.48 0.25 18.13
CA ALA A 353 -13.98 0.80 19.39
C ALA A 353 -13.82 -0.27 20.50
N GLY A 354 -13.20 -1.40 20.14
CA GLY A 354 -12.96 -2.54 21.02
C GLY A 354 -14.18 -3.42 21.32
N LYS A 355 -15.37 -3.06 20.82
CA LYS A 355 -16.63 -3.74 21.16
C LYS A 355 -17.23 -4.42 19.94
N PRO A 356 -17.70 -5.68 20.05
CA PRO A 356 -18.38 -6.34 18.94
C PRO A 356 -19.67 -5.57 18.59
N ILE A 357 -19.93 -5.40 17.29
CA ILE A 357 -21.15 -4.77 16.79
C ILE A 357 -22.09 -5.81 16.15
N PRO A 358 -23.40 -5.55 16.01
CA PRO A 358 -24.28 -6.41 15.22
C PRO A 358 -23.84 -6.46 13.75
N PHE A 359 -23.74 -7.67 13.19
CA PHE A 359 -23.45 -7.89 11.76
C PHE A 359 -24.19 -9.13 11.23
N HIS A 360 -24.33 -9.24 9.91
CA HIS A 360 -24.93 -10.41 9.27
C HIS A 360 -23.95 -11.58 9.23
N ARG A 361 -23.98 -12.43 10.27
CA ARG A 361 -23.03 -13.54 10.42
C ARG A 361 -22.93 -14.43 9.20
N ASP A 362 -24.06 -14.85 8.63
CA ASP A 362 -24.07 -15.76 7.48
C ASP A 362 -23.43 -15.16 6.23
N ALA A 363 -23.52 -13.83 6.06
CA ALA A 363 -22.84 -13.13 4.97
C ALA A 363 -21.31 -13.15 5.15
N VAL A 364 -20.82 -12.90 6.37
CA VAL A 364 -19.38 -12.97 6.67
C VAL A 364 -18.86 -14.40 6.53
N VAL A 365 -19.61 -15.40 7.00
CA VAL A 365 -19.28 -16.83 6.81
C VAL A 365 -19.18 -17.16 5.32
N ALA A 366 -20.10 -16.67 4.49
CA ALA A 366 -20.06 -16.88 3.04
C ALA A 366 -18.82 -16.23 2.41
N LEU A 367 -18.46 -15.02 2.83
CA LEU A 367 -17.24 -14.33 2.38
C LEU A 367 -15.97 -15.09 2.79
N MET A 368 -15.92 -15.62 4.02
CA MET A 368 -14.76 -16.37 4.53
C MET A 368 -14.54 -17.72 3.82
N ARG A 369 -15.55 -18.24 3.11
CA ARG A 369 -15.42 -19.47 2.31
C ARG A 369 -14.75 -19.23 0.95
N GLY A 370 -14.52 -17.98 0.55
CA GLY A 370 -13.78 -17.66 -0.67
C GLY A 370 -12.28 -17.98 -0.54
N ASP A 371 -11.55 -17.96 -1.65
CA ASP A 371 -10.13 -18.35 -1.69
C ASP A 371 -9.20 -17.43 -0.88
N GLU A 372 -9.69 -16.26 -0.44
CA GLU A 372 -8.95 -15.27 0.32
C GLU A 372 -9.80 -14.72 1.48
N VAL A 373 -9.20 -14.70 2.67
CA VAL A 373 -9.76 -14.12 3.88
C VAL A 373 -8.82 -13.03 4.36
N THR A 374 -9.35 -11.81 4.41
CA THR A 374 -8.64 -10.62 4.86
C THR A 374 -9.16 -10.21 6.22
N PHE A 375 -8.25 -10.07 7.17
CA PHE A 375 -8.50 -9.39 8.44
C PHE A 375 -7.84 -8.03 8.40
N HIS A 376 -8.63 -6.98 8.59
CA HIS A 376 -8.14 -5.62 8.70
C HIS A 376 -8.39 -5.13 10.13
N SER A 377 -7.34 -4.65 10.78
CA SER A 377 -7.41 -3.99 12.09
C SER A 377 -7.01 -2.54 11.93
N ASN A 378 -7.86 -1.62 12.38
CA ASN A 378 -7.51 -0.21 12.46
C ASN A 378 -7.49 0.22 13.93
N ASN A 379 -6.49 1.00 14.30
CA ASN A 379 -6.39 1.62 15.63
C ASN A 379 -6.82 3.09 15.47
N ARG A 380 -8.02 3.43 15.93
CA ARG A 380 -8.55 4.81 15.91
C ARG A 380 -7.58 5.73 16.64
N SER A 381 -7.25 6.86 16.05
CA SER A 381 -6.53 7.89 16.79
C SER A 381 -7.43 8.48 17.89
N ASP A 382 -6.89 8.78 19.08
CA ASP A 382 -7.61 9.54 20.13
C ASP A 382 -7.86 11.00 19.72
N THR A 383 -7.17 11.45 18.67
CA THR A 383 -7.25 12.81 18.19
C THR A 383 -8.51 12.95 17.36
N LEU A 384 -9.47 13.71 17.90
CA LEU A 384 -10.67 14.14 17.18
C LEU A 384 -10.26 14.66 15.80
N SER A 385 -10.76 14.02 14.75
CA SER A 385 -10.46 14.38 13.36
C SER A 385 -11.61 15.19 12.78
N ILE A 386 -11.30 16.41 12.33
CA ILE A 386 -12.31 17.32 11.78
C ILE A 386 -11.89 17.86 10.42
N VAL A 387 -12.86 17.95 9.52
CA VAL A 387 -12.76 18.71 8.27
C VAL A 387 -13.53 20.00 8.43
N VAL A 388 -12.87 21.13 8.20
CA VAL A 388 -13.45 22.47 8.35
C VAL A 388 -13.48 23.18 7.00
N LYS A 389 -14.67 23.55 6.54
CA LYS A 389 -14.87 24.39 5.36
C LYS A 389 -14.99 25.85 5.77
N ILE A 390 -14.06 26.69 5.35
CA ILE A 390 -14.11 28.15 5.57
C ILE A 390 -14.76 28.83 4.36
N GLY A 391 -15.84 29.57 4.60
CA GLY A 391 -16.49 30.43 3.60
C GLY A 391 -15.66 31.67 3.28
N GLY A 392 -15.63 32.11 2.01
CA GLY A 392 -14.83 33.28 1.61
C GLY A 392 -15.31 34.64 2.18
N SER A 393 -16.45 34.66 2.88
CA SER A 393 -17.04 35.84 3.53
C SER A 393 -16.85 35.86 5.05
N THR A 394 -16.27 34.83 5.67
CA THR A 394 -16.27 34.71 7.13
C THR A 394 -15.18 35.54 7.82
N LEU A 395 -13.99 35.70 7.20
CA LEU A 395 -12.78 36.29 7.81
C LEU A 395 -12.81 37.82 7.99
N GLY A 396 -13.82 38.35 8.68
CA GLY A 396 -13.95 39.76 9.07
C GLY A 396 -13.32 40.10 10.43
N SER A 397 -13.45 41.35 10.88
CA SER A 397 -12.79 41.89 12.09
C SER A 397 -13.19 41.24 13.43
N HIS A 398 -14.25 40.41 13.45
CA HIS A 398 -14.75 39.72 14.65
C HIS A 398 -14.71 38.18 14.51
N ASP A 399 -14.23 37.66 13.39
CA ASP A 399 -14.10 36.22 13.14
C ASP A 399 -12.81 35.69 13.80
N THR A 400 -12.93 34.65 14.63
CA THR A 400 -11.80 33.98 15.31
C THR A 400 -11.44 32.64 14.69
N THR A 401 -12.00 32.26 13.53
CA THR A 401 -11.83 30.95 12.88
C THR A 401 -10.38 30.48 12.86
N LEU A 402 -9.43 31.32 12.43
CA LEU A 402 -8.01 30.92 12.38
C LEU A 402 -7.43 30.71 13.79
N VAL A 403 -7.83 31.54 14.77
CA VAL A 403 -7.42 31.38 16.17
C VAL A 403 -7.98 30.07 16.76
N ASP A 404 -9.25 29.77 16.48
CA ASP A 404 -9.91 28.54 16.87
C ASP A 404 -9.20 27.30 16.30
N LEU A 405 -8.81 27.34 15.02
CA LEU A 405 -8.06 26.26 14.35
C LEU A 405 -6.69 26.03 15.00
N VAL A 406 -5.94 27.09 15.29
CA VAL A 406 -4.65 26.99 15.99
C VAL A 406 -4.82 26.40 17.38
N LYS A 407 -5.85 26.83 18.11
CA LYS A 407 -6.16 26.30 19.44
C LYS A 407 -6.46 24.80 19.38
N LEU A 408 -7.30 24.37 18.46
CA LEU A 408 -7.64 22.95 18.28
C LEU A 408 -6.41 22.11 17.93
N GLN A 409 -5.53 22.61 17.06
CA GLN A 409 -4.24 21.95 16.77
C GLN A 409 -3.37 21.81 18.02
N GLN A 410 -3.27 22.87 18.84
CA GLN A 410 -2.48 22.84 20.08
C GLN A 410 -3.09 21.89 21.13
N GLU A 411 -4.40 21.70 21.11
CA GLU A 411 -5.12 20.71 21.92
C GLU A 411 -5.02 19.28 21.36
N GLY A 412 -4.32 19.09 20.22
CA GLY A 412 -4.09 17.80 19.60
C GLY A 412 -5.18 17.34 18.63
N THR A 413 -6.16 18.18 18.29
CA THR A 413 -7.18 17.83 17.28
C THR A 413 -6.53 17.72 15.90
N GLU A 414 -6.84 16.66 15.15
CA GLU A 414 -6.45 16.55 13.74
C GLU A 414 -7.40 17.41 12.90
N VAL A 415 -6.88 18.47 12.28
CA VAL A 415 -7.70 19.45 11.56
C VAL A 415 -7.26 19.53 10.10
N VAL A 416 -8.21 19.30 9.19
CA VAL A 416 -8.05 19.55 7.76
C VAL A 416 -8.95 20.70 7.36
N VAL A 417 -8.41 21.68 6.66
CA VAL A 417 -9.16 22.88 6.27
C VAL A 417 -9.32 22.94 4.77
N VAL A 418 -10.54 23.20 4.31
CA VAL A 418 -10.84 23.52 2.91
C VAL A 418 -11.28 24.97 2.82
N HIS A 419 -10.54 25.80 2.10
CA HIS A 419 -10.89 27.22 1.98
C HIS A 419 -11.73 27.52 0.73
N GLY A 420 -12.43 28.65 0.76
CA GLY A 420 -13.11 29.21 -0.40
C GLY A 420 -12.28 30.30 -1.09
N GLY A 421 -12.90 31.00 -2.04
CA GLY A 421 -12.26 32.15 -2.69
C GLY A 421 -13.10 32.88 -3.73
N GLY A 422 -14.40 32.60 -3.81
CA GLY A 422 -15.22 33.02 -4.96
C GLY A 422 -15.25 34.52 -5.23
N ASN A 423 -15.28 35.35 -4.18
CA ASN A 423 -15.27 36.81 -4.31
C ASN A 423 -13.93 37.35 -4.79
N VAL A 424 -12.83 36.76 -4.32
CA VAL A 424 -11.47 37.15 -4.72
C VAL A 424 -11.22 36.74 -6.18
N ILE A 425 -11.60 35.52 -6.56
CA ILE A 425 -11.54 35.08 -7.97
C ILE A 425 -12.32 36.06 -8.85
N SER A 426 -13.57 36.38 -8.50
CA SER A 426 -14.41 37.29 -9.30
C SER A 426 -13.78 38.68 -9.45
N ARG A 427 -13.14 39.20 -8.38
CA ARG A 427 -12.41 40.48 -8.42
C ARG A 427 -11.18 40.43 -9.34
N TRP A 428 -10.44 39.32 -9.32
CA TRP A 428 -9.27 39.13 -10.18
C TRP A 428 -9.65 38.92 -11.65
N MET A 429 -10.74 38.20 -11.93
CA MET A 429 -11.31 38.09 -13.28
C MET A 429 -11.69 39.47 -13.83
N GLN A 430 -12.41 40.28 -13.04
CA GLN A 430 -12.77 41.65 -13.43
C GLN A 430 -11.55 42.54 -13.71
N ARG A 431 -10.46 42.40 -12.93
CA ARG A 431 -9.19 43.12 -13.17
C ARG A 431 -8.54 42.76 -14.51
N GLN A 432 -8.77 41.54 -14.99
CA GLN A 432 -8.29 41.07 -16.30
C GLN A 432 -9.32 41.31 -17.42
N GLY A 433 -10.43 41.99 -17.14
CA GLY A 433 -11.49 42.23 -18.11
C GLY A 433 -12.41 41.04 -18.37
N ILE A 434 -12.32 39.97 -17.57
CA ILE A 434 -13.13 38.75 -17.71
C ILE A 434 -14.37 38.84 -16.81
N ALA A 435 -15.55 38.67 -17.39
CA ALA A 435 -16.82 38.69 -16.65
C ALA A 435 -17.12 37.31 -16.02
N PRO A 436 -17.32 37.21 -14.69
CA PRO A 436 -17.68 35.94 -14.04
C PRO A 436 -19.05 35.42 -14.51
N GLN A 437 -19.12 34.14 -14.89
CA GLN A 437 -20.36 33.46 -15.27
C GLN A 437 -20.64 32.26 -14.35
N PHE A 438 -21.93 31.98 -14.12
CA PHE A 438 -22.37 30.91 -13.23
C PHE A 438 -23.53 30.13 -13.83
N VAL A 439 -23.49 28.80 -13.69
CA VAL A 439 -24.57 27.87 -14.08
C VAL A 439 -24.80 26.91 -12.92
N GLY A 440 -26.04 26.80 -12.44
CA GLY A 440 -26.39 25.91 -11.31
C GLY A 440 -25.64 26.21 -10.00
N GLY A 441 -25.19 27.45 -9.79
CA GLY A 441 -24.38 27.83 -8.62
C GLY A 441 -22.90 27.48 -8.72
N LEU A 442 -22.46 26.87 -9.82
CA LEU A 442 -21.05 26.61 -10.14
C LEU A 442 -20.53 27.68 -11.09
N ARG A 443 -19.25 28.04 -10.94
CA ARG A 443 -18.58 29.01 -11.82
C ARG A 443 -18.20 28.33 -13.13
N VAL A 444 -18.67 28.87 -14.25
CA VAL A 444 -18.17 28.47 -15.57
C VAL A 444 -16.69 28.85 -15.64
N THR A 445 -15.83 27.88 -15.92
CA THR A 445 -14.38 28.03 -15.86
C THR A 445 -13.79 27.67 -17.21
N ASP A 446 -13.65 28.63 -18.11
CA ASP A 446 -12.87 28.47 -19.35
C ASP A 446 -11.34 28.47 -19.06
N ALA A 447 -10.52 28.36 -20.10
CA ALA A 447 -9.07 28.26 -19.95
C ALA A 447 -8.45 29.51 -19.26
N GLU A 448 -8.88 30.71 -19.66
CA GLU A 448 -8.39 31.96 -19.08
C GLU A 448 -8.86 32.11 -17.61
N SER A 449 -10.11 31.75 -17.34
CA SER A 449 -10.67 31.74 -15.99
C SER A 449 -9.95 30.71 -15.10
N LEU A 450 -9.56 29.56 -15.65
CA LEU A 450 -8.86 28.50 -14.91
C LEU A 450 -7.50 28.98 -14.40
N GLU A 451 -6.73 29.69 -15.21
CA GLU A 451 -5.44 30.25 -14.78
C GLU A 451 -5.59 31.18 -13.58
N ILE A 452 -6.61 32.06 -13.62
CA ILE A 452 -6.93 32.95 -12.50
C ILE A 452 -7.36 32.14 -11.28
N VAL A 453 -8.21 31.13 -11.47
CA VAL A 453 -8.69 30.28 -10.37
C VAL A 453 -7.53 29.56 -9.69
N VAL A 454 -6.61 28.95 -10.46
CA VAL A 454 -5.43 28.25 -9.92
C VAL A 454 -4.53 29.23 -9.17
N ALA A 455 -4.18 30.36 -9.78
CA ALA A 455 -3.30 31.36 -9.18
C ALA A 455 -3.90 31.97 -7.91
N VAL A 456 -5.20 32.26 -7.91
CA VAL A 456 -5.88 32.89 -6.76
C VAL A 456 -6.13 31.89 -5.65
N LEU A 457 -6.63 30.68 -5.95
CA LEU A 457 -6.90 29.69 -4.92
C LEU A 457 -5.62 29.12 -4.34
N GLY A 458 -4.74 28.52 -5.17
CA GLY A 458 -3.54 27.84 -4.69
C GLY A 458 -2.38 28.78 -4.33
N GLY A 459 -2.31 29.95 -4.97
CA GLY A 459 -1.25 30.93 -4.76
C GLY A 459 -1.63 32.00 -3.75
N LEU A 460 -2.60 32.86 -4.08
CA LEU A 460 -2.89 34.03 -3.24
C LEU A 460 -3.57 33.65 -1.92
N ILE A 461 -4.79 33.11 -1.98
CA ILE A 461 -5.62 32.89 -0.79
C ILE A 461 -5.01 31.82 0.11
N ASN A 462 -4.60 30.69 -0.47
CA ASN A 462 -4.03 29.58 0.28
C ASN A 462 -2.81 30.03 1.09
N LYS A 463 -1.90 30.79 0.48
CA LYS A 463 -0.66 31.23 1.14
C LYS A 463 -0.90 32.39 2.11
N GLU A 464 -1.86 33.27 1.85
CA GLU A 464 -2.30 34.27 2.84
C GLU A 464 -2.84 33.58 4.11
N LEU A 465 -3.69 32.56 3.97
CA LEU A 465 -4.23 31.82 5.12
C LEU A 465 -3.14 31.06 5.89
N VAL A 466 -2.22 30.40 5.19
CA VAL A 466 -1.08 29.73 5.81
C VAL A 466 -0.22 30.72 6.59
N SER A 467 0.11 31.87 5.99
CA SER A 467 0.90 32.91 6.66
C SER A 467 0.20 33.46 7.90
N LEU A 468 -1.11 33.68 7.85
CA LEU A 468 -1.90 34.11 9.01
C LEU A 468 -1.94 33.03 10.11
N MET A 469 -2.09 31.76 9.75
CA MET A 469 -2.02 30.64 10.70
C MET A 469 -0.67 30.57 11.41
N GLU A 470 0.44 30.75 10.67
CA GLU A 470 1.80 30.80 11.25
C GLU A 470 1.98 32.00 12.19
N GLN A 471 1.49 33.18 11.83
CA GLN A 471 1.53 34.37 12.69
C GLN A 471 0.80 34.16 14.01
N LEU A 472 -0.27 33.35 14.00
CA LEU A 472 -1.04 32.98 15.18
C LEU A 472 -0.40 31.82 15.98
N GLY A 473 0.74 31.28 15.53
CA GLY A 473 1.47 30.20 16.19
C GLY A 473 1.01 28.79 15.81
N GLY A 474 0.23 28.64 14.74
CA GLY A 474 -0.13 27.34 14.17
C GLY A 474 0.94 26.79 13.22
N LYS A 475 0.93 25.46 13.04
CA LYS A 475 1.72 24.79 12.00
C LYS A 475 0.81 24.44 10.84
N CYS A 476 0.95 25.09 9.70
CA CYS A 476 0.02 24.91 8.59
C CYS A 476 0.78 24.76 7.27
N ILE A 477 0.36 23.82 6.43
CA ILE A 477 0.92 23.64 5.09
C ILE A 477 -0.19 23.76 4.06
N GLY A 478 0.05 24.66 3.10
CA GLY A 478 -0.87 24.93 2.01
C GLY A 478 -0.70 23.96 0.85
N LEU A 479 -1.76 23.20 0.55
CA LEU A 479 -1.85 22.27 -0.57
C LEU A 479 -3.05 22.60 -1.46
N SER A 480 -3.13 21.93 -2.59
CA SER A 480 -4.27 21.84 -3.48
C SER A 480 -4.54 20.37 -3.79
N GLY A 481 -5.72 20.04 -4.31
CA GLY A 481 -5.98 18.67 -4.77
C GLY A 481 -5.18 18.24 -6.00
N ILE A 482 -4.37 19.14 -6.59
CA ILE A 482 -3.42 18.80 -7.66
C ILE A 482 -2.18 18.10 -7.05
N ASP A 483 -1.78 18.47 -5.83
CA ASP A 483 -0.58 17.96 -5.18
C ASP A 483 -0.72 16.45 -4.94
N ASN A 484 0.24 15.67 -5.45
CA ASN A 484 0.21 14.20 -5.53
C ASN A 484 -1.03 13.59 -6.24
N ARG A 485 -1.80 14.39 -6.99
CA ARG A 485 -3.12 13.98 -7.52
C ARG A 485 -4.12 13.62 -6.42
N MET A 486 -4.05 14.33 -5.30
CA MET A 486 -4.94 14.18 -4.14
C MET A 486 -6.42 14.14 -4.55
N LEU A 487 -6.85 14.97 -5.50
CA LEU A 487 -8.21 14.96 -6.05
C LEU A 487 -8.17 14.65 -7.55
N THR A 488 -8.40 13.39 -7.90
CA THR A 488 -8.50 12.98 -9.31
C THR A 488 -9.95 13.11 -9.78
N CYS A 489 -10.14 13.78 -10.91
CA CYS A 489 -11.44 14.27 -11.36
C CYS A 489 -11.71 13.97 -12.84
N GLY A 490 -12.99 13.95 -13.20
CA GLY A 490 -13.45 14.12 -14.59
C GLY A 490 -14.04 15.52 -14.80
N ILE A 491 -14.31 15.90 -16.05
CA ILE A 491 -15.09 17.12 -16.33
C ILE A 491 -16.55 16.89 -15.94
N ALA A 492 -17.08 17.73 -15.05
CA ALA A 492 -18.44 17.58 -14.51
C ALA A 492 -19.51 17.83 -15.58
N ASN A 493 -19.34 18.88 -16.38
CA ASN A 493 -20.23 19.21 -17.49
C ASN A 493 -19.45 20.00 -18.54
N PRO A 494 -19.48 19.61 -19.83
CA PRO A 494 -18.85 20.37 -20.91
C PRO A 494 -19.22 21.86 -20.95
N GLU A 495 -20.44 22.23 -20.56
CA GLU A 495 -20.90 23.63 -20.52
C GLU A 495 -20.25 24.46 -19.41
N LEU A 496 -19.70 23.81 -18.38
CA LEU A 496 -19.00 24.46 -17.27
C LEU A 496 -17.50 24.66 -17.54
N GLY A 497 -16.97 24.10 -18.63
CA GLY A 497 -15.54 24.10 -18.95
C GLY A 497 -14.72 23.23 -18.00
N TYR A 498 -13.63 23.77 -17.46
CA TYR A 498 -12.69 23.12 -16.54
C TYR A 498 -13.21 23.03 -15.09
N VAL A 499 -14.45 22.57 -14.93
CA VAL A 499 -15.04 22.26 -13.62
C VAL A 499 -15.00 20.75 -13.39
N GLY A 500 -14.43 20.34 -12.26
CA GLY A 500 -14.18 18.94 -11.92
C GLY A 500 -15.28 18.29 -11.10
N GLU A 501 -15.57 17.03 -11.43
CA GLU A 501 -16.28 16.08 -10.58
C GLU A 501 -15.26 15.10 -9.99
N ILE A 502 -15.20 14.99 -8.65
CA ILE A 502 -14.23 14.13 -7.96
C ILE A 502 -14.59 12.67 -8.20
N GLN A 503 -13.61 11.89 -8.66
CA GLN A 503 -13.74 10.45 -8.89
C GLN A 503 -12.99 9.62 -7.85
N SER A 504 -11.85 10.12 -7.38
CA SER A 504 -11.10 9.51 -6.29
C SER A 504 -10.33 10.56 -5.48
N VAL A 505 -10.08 10.22 -4.22
CA VAL A 505 -9.29 11.01 -3.29
C VAL A 505 -8.12 10.17 -2.80
N ASP A 506 -6.90 10.70 -2.89
CA ASP A 506 -5.73 10.13 -2.21
C ASP A 506 -5.46 10.90 -0.92
N THR A 507 -5.67 10.23 0.22
CA THR A 507 -5.50 10.81 1.55
C THR A 507 -4.06 10.76 2.06
N GLY A 508 -3.14 10.06 1.37
CA GLY A 508 -1.75 9.88 1.79
C GLY A 508 -1.02 11.18 2.16
N PRO A 509 -1.03 12.22 1.30
CA PRO A 509 -0.40 13.50 1.62
C PRO A 509 -1.01 14.20 2.84
N ILE A 510 -2.34 14.08 3.01
CA ILE A 510 -3.04 14.67 4.16
C ILE A 510 -2.62 13.95 5.44
N ARG A 511 -2.62 12.61 5.43
CA ARG A 511 -2.24 11.80 6.59
C ARG A 511 -0.81 12.06 7.03
N ALA A 512 0.13 12.12 6.07
CA ALA A 512 1.53 12.44 6.36
C ALA A 512 1.71 13.80 7.08
N LEU A 513 0.92 14.80 6.70
CA LEU A 513 0.94 16.11 7.35
C LEU A 513 0.31 16.08 8.74
N LEU A 514 -0.83 15.41 8.90
CA LEU A 514 -1.50 15.26 10.20
C LEU A 514 -0.61 14.50 11.20
N ASP A 515 0.00 13.40 10.78
CA ASP A 515 0.92 12.61 11.59
C ASP A 515 2.17 13.43 12.02
N SER A 516 2.53 14.43 11.21
CA SER A 516 3.62 15.37 11.51
C SER A 516 3.16 16.60 12.32
N GLY A 517 1.88 16.66 12.70
CA GLY A 517 1.29 17.74 13.49
C GLY A 517 0.99 19.03 12.73
N TYR A 518 0.88 19.00 11.41
CA TYR A 518 0.50 20.15 10.58
C TYR A 518 -1.00 20.14 10.27
N ILE A 519 -1.60 21.33 10.13
CA ILE A 519 -2.92 21.52 9.52
C ILE A 519 -2.75 21.60 7.99
N PRO A 520 -3.33 20.67 7.21
CA PRO A 520 -3.41 20.79 5.76
C PRO A 520 -4.46 21.86 5.38
N MET A 521 -4.03 22.90 4.69
CA MET A 521 -4.87 23.97 4.14
C MET A 521 -5.09 23.71 2.66
N ILE A 522 -6.24 23.14 2.30
CA ILE A 522 -6.53 22.62 0.96
C ILE A 522 -7.28 23.66 0.12
N ALA A 523 -6.68 24.01 -1.01
CA ALA A 523 -7.32 24.75 -2.10
C ALA A 523 -8.18 23.79 -2.95
N PRO A 524 -9.44 24.15 -3.29
CA PRO A 524 -10.36 23.27 -3.99
C PRO A 524 -10.09 23.24 -5.50
N LEU A 525 -8.95 22.67 -5.85
CA LEU A 525 -8.50 22.35 -7.20
C LEU A 525 -8.28 20.85 -7.29
N GLY A 526 -8.42 20.25 -8.46
CA GLY A 526 -8.03 18.86 -8.69
C GLY A 526 -7.36 18.69 -10.03
N VAL A 527 -7.04 17.45 -10.37
CA VAL A 527 -6.40 17.09 -11.64
C VAL A 527 -7.32 16.18 -12.44
N HIS A 528 -7.46 16.45 -13.73
CA HIS A 528 -8.16 15.53 -14.62
C HIS A 528 -7.41 14.20 -14.69
N LYS A 529 -8.13 13.08 -14.62
CA LYS A 529 -7.57 11.74 -14.73
C LYS A 529 -6.64 11.58 -15.94
N PHE A 530 -5.60 10.75 -15.79
CA PHE A 530 -4.65 10.42 -16.85
C PHE A 530 -5.23 9.34 -17.76
N ASP A 531 -6.23 9.72 -18.55
CA ASP A 531 -6.99 8.82 -19.43
C ASP A 531 -6.57 8.91 -20.91
N GLY A 532 -5.47 9.61 -21.20
CA GLY A 532 -4.98 9.84 -22.56
C GLY A 532 -5.78 10.89 -23.35
N SER A 533 -6.80 11.53 -22.74
CA SER A 533 -7.49 12.66 -23.37
C SER A 533 -6.61 13.91 -23.44
N GLU A 534 -7.02 14.89 -24.25
CA GLU A 534 -6.36 16.20 -24.31
C GLU A 534 -6.39 16.98 -22.99
N ASN A 535 -7.23 16.56 -22.03
CA ASN A 535 -7.35 17.17 -20.71
C ASN A 535 -6.60 16.39 -19.63
N ALA A 536 -6.02 15.23 -19.94
CA ALA A 536 -5.27 14.42 -19.00
C ALA A 536 -4.21 15.25 -18.25
N GLY A 537 -4.24 15.22 -16.93
CA GLY A 537 -3.31 15.97 -16.08
C GLY A 537 -3.58 17.48 -15.96
N LYS A 538 -4.60 18.03 -16.64
CA LYS A 538 -4.93 19.45 -16.51
C LYS A 538 -5.60 19.76 -15.16
N PRO A 539 -5.35 20.95 -14.58
CA PRO A 539 -6.08 21.41 -13.41
C PRO A 539 -7.58 21.56 -13.68
N LEU A 540 -8.40 21.31 -12.66
CA LEU A 540 -9.83 21.57 -12.67
C LEU A 540 -10.23 22.36 -11.41
N ASN A 541 -11.17 23.28 -11.58
CA ASN A 541 -11.82 24.00 -10.49
C ASN A 541 -12.90 23.12 -9.87
N ILE A 542 -12.94 22.98 -8.55
CA ILE A 542 -13.94 22.17 -7.85
C ILE A 542 -14.70 23.04 -6.86
N ASN A 543 -15.98 22.73 -6.63
CA ASN A 543 -16.70 23.36 -5.54
C ASN A 543 -16.06 22.98 -4.20
N GLY A 544 -15.65 23.97 -3.42
CA GLY A 544 -14.99 23.71 -2.14
C GLY A 544 -15.87 22.98 -1.11
N ASP A 545 -17.19 23.11 -1.17
CA ASP A 545 -18.09 22.36 -0.30
C ASP A 545 -18.02 20.86 -0.64
N THR A 546 -18.03 20.54 -1.95
CA THR A 546 -17.85 19.17 -2.44
C THR A 546 -16.52 18.58 -2.00
N VAL A 547 -15.42 19.33 -2.10
CA VAL A 547 -14.11 18.90 -1.61
C VAL A 547 -14.15 18.57 -0.12
N ALA A 548 -14.74 19.44 0.71
CA ALA A 548 -14.84 19.18 2.15
C ALA A 548 -15.67 17.93 2.48
N GLY A 549 -16.78 17.71 1.76
CA GLY A 549 -17.60 16.51 1.91
C GLY A 549 -16.86 15.22 1.55
N GLU A 550 -16.15 15.20 0.41
CA GLU A 550 -15.37 14.04 -0.02
C GLU A 550 -14.17 13.77 0.91
N LEU A 551 -13.45 14.82 1.33
CA LEU A 551 -12.34 14.65 2.28
C LEU A 551 -12.84 14.13 3.62
N ALA A 552 -13.96 14.63 4.15
CA ALA A 552 -14.53 14.12 5.40
C ALA A 552 -14.91 12.64 5.29
N ARG A 553 -15.48 12.23 4.14
CA ARG A 553 -15.84 10.84 3.88
C ARG A 553 -14.61 9.93 3.83
N GLU A 554 -13.61 10.32 3.05
CA GLU A 554 -12.43 9.49 2.77
C GLU A 554 -11.44 9.45 3.94
N LEU A 555 -11.37 10.52 4.73
CA LEU A 555 -10.60 10.56 5.98
C LEU A 555 -11.35 9.92 7.16
N GLN A 556 -12.61 9.52 6.97
CA GLN A 556 -13.50 9.07 8.05
C GLN A 556 -13.50 10.03 9.24
N ALA A 557 -13.60 11.33 8.95
CA ALA A 557 -13.53 12.37 9.98
C ALA A 557 -14.70 12.24 10.95
N ASP A 558 -14.45 12.49 12.24
CA ASP A 558 -15.50 12.53 13.27
C ASP A 558 -16.50 13.66 12.99
N ARG A 559 -16.00 14.75 12.40
CA ARG A 559 -16.81 15.94 12.13
C ARG A 559 -16.49 16.65 10.83
N LEU A 560 -17.55 17.18 10.21
CA LEU A 560 -17.47 18.08 9.08
C LEU A 560 -18.16 19.40 9.43
N VAL A 561 -17.40 20.49 9.55
CA VAL A 561 -17.92 21.79 9.96
C VAL A 561 -17.84 22.80 8.83
N PHE A 562 -18.99 23.35 8.42
CA PHE A 562 -19.10 24.47 7.50
C PHE A 562 -19.22 25.77 8.26
N LEU A 563 -18.17 26.59 8.21
CA LEU A 563 -18.16 27.97 8.68
C LEU A 563 -18.63 28.87 7.54
N THR A 564 -19.83 29.43 7.68
CA THR A 564 -20.50 30.24 6.66
C THR A 564 -21.00 31.57 7.24
N ASP A 565 -21.60 32.42 6.41
CA ASP A 565 -22.23 33.69 6.81
C ASP A 565 -23.74 33.58 7.08
N VAL A 566 -24.24 32.35 7.24
CA VAL A 566 -25.64 32.07 7.59
C VAL A 566 -25.71 31.28 8.89
N ALA A 567 -26.79 31.49 9.66
CA ALA A 567 -26.97 30.86 10.96
C ALA A 567 -27.16 29.33 10.92
N GLY A 568 -27.51 28.77 9.75
CA GLY A 568 -27.76 27.34 9.54
C GLY A 568 -28.77 27.11 8.43
N VAL A 569 -29.34 25.91 8.38
CA VAL A 569 -30.42 25.54 7.47
C VAL A 569 -31.73 26.10 8.01
N MET A 570 -32.47 26.85 7.19
CA MET A 570 -33.75 27.46 7.61
C MET A 570 -34.95 26.60 7.22
N ASP A 571 -35.99 26.60 8.05
CA ASP A 571 -37.32 26.09 7.69
C ASP A 571 -38.07 27.07 6.78
N SER A 572 -39.24 26.66 6.28
CA SER A 572 -40.10 27.51 5.44
C SER A 572 -40.62 28.77 6.15
N GLY A 573 -40.49 28.84 7.48
CA GLY A 573 -40.81 30.01 8.29
C GLY A 573 -39.61 30.89 8.62
N GLY A 574 -38.43 30.62 8.07
CA GLY A 574 -37.20 31.40 8.27
C GLY A 574 -36.48 31.14 9.61
N ARG A 575 -36.80 30.05 10.31
CA ARG A 575 -36.14 29.67 11.58
C ARG A 575 -35.06 28.63 11.34
N VAL A 576 -33.95 28.71 12.07
CA VAL A 576 -32.87 27.71 11.97
C VAL A 576 -33.34 26.35 12.49
N ILE A 577 -33.12 25.32 11.70
CA ILE A 577 -33.36 23.93 12.10
C ILE A 577 -32.11 23.45 12.82
N SER A 578 -32.17 23.34 14.15
CA SER A 578 -31.00 23.01 14.96
C SER A 578 -30.47 21.59 14.76
N ARG A 579 -31.36 20.63 14.44
CA ARG A 579 -31.00 19.23 14.20
C ARG A 579 -31.74 18.63 13.01
N LEU A 580 -30.98 17.96 12.16
CA LEU A 580 -31.47 17.17 11.03
C LEU A 580 -30.90 15.76 11.11
N ASP A 581 -31.69 14.76 10.73
CA ASP A 581 -31.16 13.46 10.37
C ASP A 581 -30.96 13.40 8.84
N GLN A 582 -30.21 12.39 8.37
CA GLN A 582 -29.96 12.16 6.95
C GLN A 582 -31.24 12.14 6.09
N ARG A 583 -32.34 11.59 6.61
CA ARG A 583 -33.62 11.51 5.87
C ARG A 583 -34.23 12.89 5.69
N ARG A 584 -34.25 13.72 6.73
CA ARG A 584 -34.77 15.09 6.70
C ARG A 584 -33.92 16.01 5.85
N ALA A 585 -32.59 15.88 5.90
CA ALA A 585 -31.70 16.61 5.01
C ALA A 585 -31.99 16.28 3.54
N ASN A 586 -32.18 15.00 3.19
CA ASN A 586 -32.60 14.58 1.85
C ASN A 586 -33.98 15.15 1.45
N MET A 587 -34.95 15.16 2.37
CA MET A 587 -36.26 15.77 2.09
C MET A 587 -36.17 17.27 1.81
N LEU A 588 -35.31 18.01 2.51
CA LEU A 588 -35.09 19.44 2.27
C LEU A 588 -34.48 19.73 0.90
N LEU A 589 -33.57 18.86 0.43
CA LEU A 589 -33.03 18.92 -0.93
C LEU A 589 -34.11 18.65 -1.97
N ASN A 590 -34.90 17.58 -1.79
CA ASN A 590 -35.89 17.15 -2.78
C ASN A 590 -37.13 18.05 -2.85
N SER A 591 -37.50 18.71 -1.74
CA SER A 591 -38.67 19.58 -1.66
C SER A 591 -38.46 20.98 -2.23
N GLY A 592 -37.22 21.34 -2.60
CA GLY A 592 -36.88 22.69 -3.07
C GLY A 592 -36.85 23.76 -1.97
N VAL A 593 -36.99 23.37 -0.69
CA VAL A 593 -36.84 24.28 0.46
C VAL A 593 -35.39 24.75 0.59
N ALA A 594 -34.42 23.88 0.31
CA ALA A 594 -33.03 24.28 0.18
C ALA A 594 -32.78 24.96 -1.17
N GLY A 595 -32.33 26.22 -1.15
CA GLY A 595 -32.05 27.00 -2.35
C GLY A 595 -30.61 27.50 -2.44
N GLY A 596 -30.16 27.82 -3.66
CA GLY A 596 -28.87 28.47 -3.91
C GLY A 596 -27.68 27.71 -3.33
N GLY A 597 -26.79 28.44 -2.63
CA GLY A 597 -25.55 27.89 -2.05
C GLY A 597 -25.75 26.91 -0.87
N MET A 598 -26.99 26.68 -0.41
CA MET A 598 -27.29 25.69 0.62
C MET A 598 -27.38 24.27 0.06
N ILE A 599 -27.78 24.12 -1.21
CA ILE A 599 -27.86 22.82 -1.89
C ILE A 599 -26.51 22.08 -1.87
N PRO A 600 -25.40 22.66 -2.37
CA PRO A 600 -24.11 21.97 -2.36
C PRO A 600 -23.58 21.69 -0.94
N LYS A 601 -23.93 22.52 0.06
CA LYS A 601 -23.57 22.27 1.47
C LYS A 601 -24.28 21.06 2.03
N LEU A 602 -25.59 20.98 1.86
CA LEU A 602 -26.37 19.84 2.32
C LEU A 602 -25.93 18.54 1.61
N GLN A 603 -25.64 18.60 0.31
CA GLN A 603 -25.07 17.47 -0.42
C GLN A 603 -23.71 17.04 0.14
N ALA A 604 -22.82 17.99 0.41
CA ALA A 604 -21.51 17.71 1.01
C ALA A 604 -21.62 17.18 2.45
N CYS A 605 -22.54 17.71 3.26
CA CYS A 605 -22.84 17.17 4.59
C CYS A 605 -23.26 15.70 4.48
N LEU A 606 -24.24 15.40 3.62
CA LEU A 606 -24.71 14.03 3.38
C LEU A 606 -23.57 13.10 2.94
N ARG A 607 -22.69 13.60 2.07
CA ARG A 607 -21.50 12.85 1.63
C ARG A 607 -20.54 12.56 2.77
N GLY A 608 -20.28 13.53 3.65
CA GLY A 608 -19.48 13.33 4.85
C GLY A 608 -20.11 12.31 5.82
N LEU A 609 -21.44 12.30 5.98
CA LEU A 609 -22.14 11.32 6.83
C LEU A 609 -21.91 9.87 6.36
N GLU A 610 -21.68 9.63 5.07
CA GLU A 610 -21.38 8.29 4.54
C GLU A 610 -20.06 7.73 5.12
N GLY A 611 -19.11 8.60 5.47
CA GLY A 611 -17.87 8.24 6.18
C GLY A 611 -18.01 8.19 7.70
N GLY A 612 -19.21 8.44 8.24
CA GLY A 612 -19.50 8.41 9.68
C GLY A 612 -19.47 9.77 10.39
N ALA A 613 -19.13 10.85 9.69
CA ALA A 613 -19.02 12.18 10.29
C ALA A 613 -20.37 12.68 10.85
N VAL A 614 -20.33 13.52 11.88
CA VAL A 614 -21.41 14.46 12.19
C VAL A 614 -21.13 15.77 11.44
N ALA A 615 -22.13 16.30 10.72
CA ALA A 615 -21.94 17.51 9.93
C ALA A 615 -22.61 18.72 10.58
N ASP A 616 -21.95 19.88 10.58
CA ASP A 616 -22.48 21.11 11.17
C ASP A 616 -22.38 22.26 10.18
N ILE A 617 -23.45 23.06 10.07
CA ILE A 617 -23.48 24.31 9.32
C ILE A 617 -23.71 25.44 10.32
N ILE A 618 -22.73 26.32 10.47
CA ILE A 618 -22.72 27.36 11.51
C ILE A 618 -22.28 28.73 10.97
N ASP A 619 -22.72 29.79 11.64
CA ASP A 619 -22.26 31.15 11.34
C ASP A 619 -20.86 31.38 11.92
N GLY A 620 -19.86 31.39 11.04
CA GLY A 620 -18.46 31.55 11.41
C GLY A 620 -18.07 32.98 11.79
N ARG A 621 -18.95 33.98 11.63
CA ARG A 621 -18.65 35.37 11.99
C ARG A 621 -18.71 35.64 13.48
N HIS A 622 -19.28 34.71 14.26
CA HIS A 622 -19.32 34.80 15.71
C HIS A 622 -17.97 34.39 16.31
N PRO A 623 -17.49 35.11 17.35
CA PRO A 623 -16.29 34.68 18.08
C PRO A 623 -16.45 33.28 18.67
N ASN A 624 -15.40 32.48 18.59
CA ASN A 624 -15.30 31.10 19.07
C ASN A 624 -16.29 30.12 18.43
N ALA A 625 -16.88 30.45 17.28
CA ALA A 625 -17.95 29.65 16.67
C ALA A 625 -17.53 28.19 16.44
N LEU A 626 -16.29 27.92 16.01
CA LEU A 626 -15.82 26.57 15.75
C LEU A 626 -15.66 25.78 17.04
N VAL A 627 -15.00 26.37 18.05
CA VAL A 627 -14.79 25.73 19.36
C VAL A 627 -16.13 25.48 20.07
N ASP A 628 -17.04 26.45 20.08
CA ASP A 628 -18.35 26.32 20.70
C ASP A 628 -19.22 25.25 20.04
N CYS A 629 -19.10 25.11 18.72
CA CYS A 629 -19.78 24.08 17.96
C CYS A 629 -19.28 22.68 18.36
N LEU A 630 -17.97 22.49 18.48
CA LEU A 630 -17.35 21.22 18.89
C LEU A 630 -17.66 20.86 20.35
N GLN A 631 -17.86 21.86 21.20
CA GLN A 631 -18.24 21.69 22.61
C GLN A 631 -19.76 21.61 22.82
N GLY A 632 -20.55 21.65 21.74
CA GLY A 632 -22.02 21.54 21.79
C GLY A 632 -22.74 22.72 22.45
N ARG A 633 -22.08 23.89 22.60
CA ARG A 633 -22.63 25.07 23.28
C ARG A 633 -23.50 25.94 22.39
N ASN A 634 -23.17 26.04 21.09
CA ASN A 634 -23.95 26.79 20.11
C ASN A 634 -23.79 26.12 18.75
N THR A 635 -24.87 25.53 18.23
CA THR A 635 -24.85 24.81 16.96
C THR A 635 -25.93 25.41 16.07
N GLY A 636 -25.53 25.87 14.89
CA GLY A 636 -26.45 26.33 13.84
C GLY A 636 -27.36 25.19 13.43
N THR A 637 -26.96 24.39 12.45
CA THR A 637 -27.63 23.13 12.11
C THR A 637 -26.67 21.97 12.22
N THR A 638 -26.95 21.03 13.12
CA THR A 638 -26.24 19.74 13.19
C THR A 638 -27.01 18.67 12.43
N ILE A 639 -26.32 17.93 11.57
CA ILE A 639 -26.84 16.86 10.75
C ILE A 639 -26.17 15.55 11.18
N THR A 640 -26.96 14.59 11.64
CA THR A 640 -26.45 13.32 12.14
C THR A 640 -26.70 12.17 11.15
N PRO A 641 -25.84 11.15 11.13
CA PRO A 641 -26.11 9.89 10.41
C PRO A 641 -27.45 9.30 10.87
N ALA A 642 -28.09 8.50 10.00
CA ALA A 642 -29.26 7.74 10.43
C ALA A 642 -28.89 6.84 11.63
N PRO A 643 -29.76 6.69 12.65
CA PRO A 643 -29.54 5.71 13.70
C PRO A 643 -29.37 4.34 13.04
N ARG A 644 -28.22 3.68 13.23
CA ARG A 644 -28.09 2.26 12.87
C ARG A 644 -29.22 1.53 13.61
N GLY A 645 -30.11 0.88 12.86
CA GLY A 645 -31.37 0.35 13.36
C GLY A 645 -31.19 -0.45 14.66
N ARG A 646 -32.02 -0.13 15.66
CA ARG A 646 -32.11 -0.83 16.95
C ARG A 646 -32.56 -2.27 16.80
#